data_AF-A0A9Q0MU52-F1
#
_entry.id   AF-A0A9Q0MU52-F1
#
_cell.length_a   1.000
_cell.length_b   1.000
_cell.length_c   1.000
_cell.angle_alpha   90.00
_cell.angle_beta   90.00
_cell.angle_gamma   90.00
#
_symmetry.space_group_name_H-M   'P 1'
#
loop_
_entity.id
_entity.type
_entity.pdbx_description
1 polymer ?
#
loop_
_entity_poly.entity_id
_entity_poly.type
_entity_poly.pdbx_seq_one_letter_code
_entity_poly.pdbx_strand_id
1 'polypeptide(L)'
;LTSLRRLEHTGFEFHWEMSVLQKLIQLKTFLSLVTSTSIKFLIYKYFVRKNIRRNEEDIRGKCVVVTGGSSGIGKSSAKEFAQRGATVVIGDVDFENGQKVVQEIQKLTGNANVEILKLDLSDMDSVEQFARTVSAKHPKIKILCNNAGIGGSKDENIKTKDGFNIHVAVNYMGHFLLTNLLKKNLEAELQPRQEFHLGRRSRIIHSYAFCPGMVNTPITTSKDVGPGLKFFYRISMNVLATTPDEAASEFLMFCALEKSIEGETGKIYQFRKHFSEAIQKLDSQLAEDLWEKSSELNNLSKMRFMQKISQMKRFVVVVTSAWYAFFVYKHFKRNNYHRNEEDINGKCVVVTGGSSGIGRSSAREFAQRGATVVIGDIDMENGEKVVQEIKKESGNMNVTIFKLDLSDMDSVEHFAHQVSTLHPKIKILLNNAGIGGSKDENIKTKDGFNIHIAVNYMGHFLLTNLLMKNLKAEIHPRIVITTSSYLLMSELDLDDINMDKSGFGFENCLPYCNTKFCLALFTRELGRRTGINAYALCPGMVDTPINNLDNIGTGLKFFYRMALSTCSSTANEAASEFVMYCALDKGIEHETGQIYRFRKHFDKANERLDSELAKSLWEKSSEMVRLSERMSRVK
;
A
#
# COMPACT_ATOMS: atom_id res chain seq x y z
N LEU A 1 38.08 -2.34 -12.19
CA LEU A 1 39.40 -2.35 -11.49
C LEU A 1 40.55 -2.51 -12.48
N THR A 2 40.54 -3.54 -13.33
CA THR A 2 41.61 -3.77 -14.33
C THR A 2 41.70 -2.67 -15.40
N SER A 3 40.57 -2.08 -15.81
CA SER A 3 40.53 -0.94 -16.74
C SER A 3 40.99 0.38 -16.13
N LEU A 4 40.98 0.50 -14.79
CA LEU A 4 41.39 1.72 -14.07
C LEU A 4 42.91 1.80 -13.89
N ARG A 5 43.61 0.66 -13.73
CA ARG A 5 45.08 0.62 -13.65
C ARG A 5 45.78 0.96 -14.98
N ARG A 6 45.12 0.84 -16.13
CA ARG A 6 45.69 1.24 -17.43
C ARG A 6 45.75 2.76 -17.63
N LEU A 7 44.95 3.53 -16.88
CA LEU A 7 44.86 4.98 -17.02
C LEU A 7 45.84 5.74 -16.10
N GLU A 8 46.44 5.09 -15.10
CA GLU A 8 47.45 5.70 -14.22
C GLU A 8 48.79 5.99 -14.94
N HIS A 9 49.08 5.33 -16.06
CA HIS A 9 50.30 5.56 -16.84
C HIS A 9 50.18 6.70 -17.87
N THR A 10 48.99 7.30 -18.08
CA THR A 10 48.78 8.33 -19.11
C THR A 10 48.89 9.77 -18.60
N GLY A 11 49.30 9.99 -17.34
CA GLY A 11 49.59 11.34 -16.82
C GLY A 11 48.39 12.31 -16.75
N PHE A 12 47.17 11.81 -16.91
CA PHE A 12 45.94 12.60 -16.77
C PHE A 12 45.48 12.59 -15.31
N GLU A 13 45.73 13.66 -14.58
CA GLU A 13 45.15 13.88 -13.25
C GLU A 13 43.63 14.10 -13.37
N PHE A 14 42.84 13.06 -13.08
CA PHE A 14 41.42 13.23 -12.79
C PHE A 14 41.26 13.61 -11.31
N HIS A 15 40.95 14.87 -11.05
CA HIS A 15 40.38 15.32 -9.78
C HIS A 15 38.96 14.73 -9.62
N TRP A 16 38.87 13.46 -9.21
CA TRP A 16 37.65 12.99 -8.57
C TRP A 16 37.66 13.51 -7.14
N GLU A 17 36.69 14.35 -6.80
CA GLU A 17 36.43 14.69 -5.41
C GLU A 17 36.31 13.39 -4.59
N MET A 18 37.17 13.22 -3.59
CA MET A 18 37.13 12.15 -2.59
C MET A 18 35.73 11.95 -1.97
N SER A 19 34.86 12.96 -2.08
CA SER A 19 33.44 12.95 -1.71
C SER A 19 32.61 11.90 -2.46
N VAL A 20 32.89 11.65 -3.75
CA VAL A 20 32.11 10.75 -4.61
C VAL A 20 32.49 9.29 -4.34
N LEU A 21 33.79 9.01 -4.17
CA LEU A 21 34.27 7.67 -3.85
C LEU A 21 33.82 7.24 -2.44
N GLN A 22 33.85 8.14 -1.46
CA GLN A 22 33.28 7.89 -0.12
C GLN A 22 31.77 7.65 -0.16
N LYS A 23 31.01 8.40 -0.97
CA LYS A 23 29.56 8.17 -1.16
C LYS A 23 29.27 6.83 -1.82
N LEU A 24 30.08 6.40 -2.79
CA LEU A 24 29.94 5.10 -3.45
C LEU A 24 30.30 3.92 -2.53
N ILE A 25 31.33 4.07 -1.70
CA ILE A 25 31.68 3.06 -0.68
C ILE A 25 30.60 3.00 0.40
N GLN A 26 30.09 4.14 0.88
CA GLN A 26 28.97 4.18 1.82
C GLN A 26 27.70 3.56 1.21
N LEU A 27 27.41 3.82 -0.07
CA LEU A 27 26.26 3.25 -0.78
C LEU A 27 26.41 1.73 -0.97
N LYS A 28 27.61 1.23 -1.25
CA LYS A 28 27.91 -0.21 -1.37
C LYS A 28 27.75 -0.93 -0.03
N THR A 29 28.31 -0.37 1.04
CA THR A 29 28.18 -0.91 2.40
C THR A 29 26.72 -0.85 2.87
N PHE A 30 25.99 0.22 2.51
CA PHE A 30 24.56 0.40 2.79
C PHE A 30 23.70 -0.62 2.03
N LEU A 31 23.92 -0.82 0.74
CA LEU A 31 23.22 -1.81 -0.09
C LEU A 31 23.50 -3.25 0.38
N SER A 32 24.74 -3.57 0.76
CA SER A 32 25.11 -4.87 1.33
C SER A 32 24.42 -5.13 2.68
N LEU A 33 24.27 -4.10 3.52
CA LEU A 33 23.61 -4.22 4.82
C LEU A 33 22.09 -4.37 4.67
N VAL A 34 21.47 -3.62 3.75
CA VAL A 34 20.03 -3.66 3.47
C VAL A 34 19.61 -5.00 2.85
N THR A 35 20.34 -5.49 1.85
CA THR A 35 20.04 -6.77 1.21
C THR A 35 20.22 -7.97 2.14
N SER A 36 21.26 -7.98 2.97
CA SER A 36 21.46 -9.00 4.02
C SER A 36 20.31 -9.03 5.02
N THR A 37 19.82 -7.86 5.47
CA THR A 37 18.86 -7.78 6.58
C THR A 37 17.42 -8.07 6.14
N SER A 38 17.02 -7.63 4.94
CA SER A 38 15.65 -7.83 4.43
C SER A 38 15.39 -9.27 3.96
N ILE A 39 16.39 -9.92 3.35
CA ILE A 39 16.30 -11.33 2.95
C ILE A 39 16.29 -12.22 4.19
N LYS A 40 17.13 -11.94 5.19
CA LYS A 40 17.09 -12.61 6.50
C LYS A 40 15.73 -12.44 7.19
N PHE A 41 15.08 -11.28 7.08
CA PHE A 41 13.76 -11.02 7.67
C PHE A 41 12.60 -11.79 6.99
N LEU A 42 12.63 -11.91 5.65
CA LEU A 42 11.62 -12.69 4.91
C LEU A 42 11.82 -14.20 5.08
N ILE A 43 13.07 -14.66 5.06
CA ILE A 43 13.45 -16.04 5.41
C ILE A 43 13.03 -16.31 6.86
N TYR A 44 13.25 -15.38 7.79
CA TYR A 44 12.75 -15.45 9.18
C TYR A 44 11.23 -15.58 9.24
N LYS A 45 10.45 -14.73 8.56
CA LYS A 45 8.98 -14.85 8.53
C LYS A 45 8.50 -16.20 7.97
N TYR A 46 9.23 -16.77 7.01
CA TYR A 46 8.92 -18.08 6.43
C TYR A 46 9.30 -19.24 7.36
N PHE A 47 10.48 -19.21 7.98
CA PHE A 47 10.97 -20.26 8.88
C PHE A 47 10.34 -20.20 10.28
N VAL A 48 10.07 -19.02 10.83
CA VAL A 48 9.41 -18.85 12.15
C VAL A 48 7.95 -19.28 12.09
N ARG A 49 7.22 -18.94 11.01
CA ARG A 49 5.85 -19.46 10.78
C ARG A 49 5.79 -20.99 10.73
N LYS A 50 6.89 -21.65 10.36
CA LYS A 50 7.00 -23.11 10.33
C LYS A 50 7.57 -23.74 11.61
N ASN A 51 8.34 -22.98 12.41
CA ASN A 51 9.10 -23.48 13.56
C ASN A 51 8.78 -22.75 14.88
N ILE A 52 7.52 -22.37 15.12
CA ILE A 52 7.09 -21.96 16.47
C ILE A 52 7.31 -23.17 17.39
N ARG A 53 8.42 -23.18 18.14
CA ARG A 53 8.60 -24.12 19.25
C ARG A 53 7.55 -23.77 20.29
N ARG A 54 6.48 -24.56 20.36
CA ARG A 54 5.57 -24.54 21.49
C ARG A 54 6.39 -25.00 22.69
N ASN A 55 6.62 -24.11 23.66
CA ASN A 55 7.20 -24.51 24.92
C ASN A 55 6.23 -25.53 25.56
N GLU A 56 6.74 -26.71 25.91
CA GLU A 56 5.94 -27.87 26.36
C GLU A 56 5.58 -27.80 27.84
N GLU A 57 5.85 -26.68 28.53
CA GLU A 57 5.52 -26.55 29.94
C GLU A 57 4.00 -26.62 30.14
N ASP A 58 3.58 -27.70 30.77
CA ASP A 58 2.21 -27.99 31.10
C ASP A 58 1.75 -27.14 32.30
N ILE A 59 0.89 -26.16 32.03
CA ILE A 59 0.26 -25.31 33.04
C ILE A 59 -1.20 -25.72 33.32
N ARG A 60 -1.58 -26.96 33.00
CA ARG A 60 -2.91 -27.49 33.29
C ARG A 60 -3.27 -27.31 34.77
N GLY A 61 -4.44 -26.73 35.02
CA GLY A 61 -4.95 -26.49 36.38
C GLY A 61 -4.23 -25.40 37.16
N LYS A 62 -3.28 -24.67 36.56
CA LYS A 62 -2.65 -23.50 37.17
C LYS A 62 -3.46 -22.25 36.89
N CYS A 63 -3.58 -21.36 37.88
CA CYS A 63 -4.30 -20.10 37.70
C CYS A 63 -3.39 -19.01 37.10
N VAL A 64 -3.90 -18.32 36.08
CA VAL A 64 -3.26 -17.20 35.39
C VAL A 64 -4.21 -16.02 35.37
N VAL A 65 -3.74 -14.86 35.82
CA VAL A 65 -4.50 -13.60 35.80
C VAL A 65 -3.98 -12.71 34.67
N VAL A 66 -4.86 -12.26 33.78
CA VAL A 66 -4.52 -11.36 32.66
C VAL A 66 -5.35 -10.09 32.75
N THR A 67 -4.69 -8.96 32.93
CA THR A 67 -5.33 -7.63 32.93
C THR A 67 -5.44 -7.08 31.50
N GLY A 68 -6.55 -6.40 31.17
CA GLY A 68 -6.82 -5.89 29.82
C GLY A 68 -7.01 -7.02 28.81
N GLY A 69 -7.57 -8.16 29.25
CA GLY A 69 -7.65 -9.38 28.45
C GLY A 69 -8.84 -9.46 27.49
N SER A 70 -9.68 -8.44 27.40
CA SER A 70 -10.82 -8.41 26.46
C SER A 70 -10.42 -7.96 25.05
N SER A 71 -9.18 -7.50 24.82
CA SER A 71 -8.71 -7.08 23.49
C SER A 71 -7.19 -7.20 23.30
N GLY A 72 -6.71 -6.99 22.07
CA GLY A 72 -5.29 -6.85 21.75
C GLY A 72 -4.42 -8.01 22.25
N ILE A 73 -3.25 -7.66 22.80
CA ILE A 73 -2.25 -8.63 23.32
C ILE A 73 -2.82 -9.44 24.50
N GLY A 74 -3.64 -8.80 25.36
CA GLY A 74 -4.25 -9.45 26.51
C GLY A 74 -5.19 -10.59 26.11
N LYS A 75 -6.05 -10.37 25.12
CA LYS A 75 -6.93 -11.42 24.58
C LYS A 75 -6.13 -12.59 23.99
N SER A 76 -5.11 -12.30 23.18
CA SER A 76 -4.25 -13.33 22.59
C SER A 76 -3.50 -14.13 23.67
N SER A 77 -3.06 -13.47 24.74
CA SER A 77 -2.38 -14.11 25.87
C SER A 77 -3.33 -15.01 26.66
N ALA A 78 -4.53 -14.54 26.96
CA ALA A 78 -5.57 -15.34 27.62
C ALA A 78 -5.91 -16.59 26.80
N LYS A 79 -6.01 -16.46 25.47
CA LYS A 79 -6.22 -17.59 24.55
C LYS A 79 -5.08 -18.61 24.63
N GLU A 80 -3.82 -18.18 24.56
CA GLU A 80 -2.66 -19.09 24.63
C GLU A 80 -2.57 -19.82 25.98
N PHE A 81 -2.80 -19.12 27.10
CA PHE A 81 -2.84 -19.77 28.42
C PHE A 81 -3.98 -20.79 28.51
N ALA A 82 -5.17 -20.46 28.00
CA ALA A 82 -6.31 -21.37 27.99
C ALA A 82 -6.06 -22.61 27.12
N GLN A 83 -5.38 -22.47 25.97
CA GLN A 83 -4.96 -23.60 25.12
C GLN A 83 -4.01 -24.56 25.83
N ARG A 84 -3.28 -24.10 26.86
CA ARG A 84 -2.39 -24.93 27.69
C ARG A 84 -3.08 -25.46 28.94
N GLY A 85 -4.40 -25.31 29.02
CA GLY A 85 -5.24 -25.84 30.10
C GLY A 85 -5.15 -25.09 31.42
N ALA A 86 -4.60 -23.87 31.42
CA ALA A 86 -4.62 -23.00 32.60
C ALA A 86 -6.06 -22.58 32.95
N THR A 87 -6.31 -22.33 34.23
CA THR A 87 -7.46 -21.54 34.66
C THR A 87 -7.15 -20.07 34.43
N VAL A 88 -7.88 -19.39 33.54
CA VAL A 88 -7.57 -18.02 33.14
C VAL A 88 -8.60 -17.05 33.70
N VAL A 89 -8.14 -16.08 34.49
CA VAL A 89 -8.95 -14.98 35.02
C VAL A 89 -8.63 -13.71 34.23
N ILE A 90 -9.58 -13.24 33.43
CA ILE A 90 -9.48 -11.99 32.69
C ILE A 90 -10.00 -10.85 33.58
N GLY A 91 -9.18 -9.82 33.79
CA GLY A 91 -9.59 -8.56 34.40
C GLY A 91 -9.68 -7.47 33.35
N ASP A 92 -10.86 -6.90 33.14
CA ASP A 92 -11.05 -5.81 32.17
C ASP A 92 -12.11 -4.80 32.63
N VAL A 93 -12.00 -3.57 32.14
CA VAL A 93 -12.99 -2.51 32.41
C VAL A 93 -14.26 -2.76 31.60
N ASP A 94 -14.12 -3.32 30.40
CA ASP A 94 -15.22 -3.71 29.52
C ASP A 94 -15.68 -5.14 29.84
N PHE A 95 -16.49 -5.25 30.90
CA PHE A 95 -17.01 -6.52 31.39
C PHE A 95 -17.93 -7.23 30.38
N GLU A 96 -18.77 -6.48 29.67
CA GLU A 96 -19.73 -7.02 28.70
C GLU A 96 -19.03 -7.62 27.47
N ASN A 97 -18.05 -6.90 26.90
CA ASN A 97 -17.22 -7.47 25.84
C ASN A 97 -16.37 -8.63 26.37
N GLY A 98 -15.87 -8.52 27.60
CA GLY A 98 -15.13 -9.58 28.27
C GLY A 98 -15.91 -10.90 28.35
N GLN A 99 -17.20 -10.86 28.65
CA GLN A 99 -18.06 -12.07 28.64
C GLN A 99 -18.09 -12.75 27.26
N LYS A 100 -18.17 -11.97 26.17
CA LYS A 100 -18.13 -12.50 24.80
C LYS A 100 -16.77 -13.12 24.48
N VAL A 101 -15.69 -12.46 24.89
CA VAL A 101 -14.31 -12.95 24.69
C VAL A 101 -14.06 -14.25 25.46
N VAL A 102 -14.58 -14.37 26.69
CA VAL A 102 -14.52 -15.62 27.46
C VAL A 102 -15.19 -16.75 26.71
N GLN A 103 -16.42 -16.56 26.23
CA GLN A 103 -17.13 -17.58 25.46
C GLN A 103 -16.38 -17.97 24.18
N GLU A 104 -15.79 -17.00 23.49
CA GLU A 104 -14.96 -17.23 22.31
C GLU A 104 -13.72 -18.08 22.65
N ILE A 105 -12.98 -17.73 23.71
CA ILE A 105 -11.80 -18.49 24.13
C ILE A 105 -12.18 -19.90 24.57
N GLN A 106 -13.24 -20.06 25.38
CA GLN A 106 -13.72 -21.38 25.81
C GLN A 106 -14.04 -22.26 24.60
N LYS A 107 -14.75 -21.70 23.60
CA LYS A 107 -15.10 -22.42 22.37
C LYS A 107 -13.87 -22.78 21.53
N LEU A 108 -12.92 -21.85 21.38
CA LEU A 108 -11.72 -22.06 20.56
C LEU A 108 -10.72 -23.03 21.19
N THR A 109 -10.66 -23.10 22.52
CA THR A 109 -9.65 -23.87 23.25
C THR A 109 -10.18 -25.17 23.84
N GLY A 110 -11.51 -25.31 23.97
CA GLY A 110 -12.14 -26.40 24.70
C GLY A 110 -11.98 -26.32 26.23
N ASN A 111 -11.35 -25.25 26.74
CA ASN A 111 -11.10 -25.07 28.15
C ASN A 111 -12.20 -24.23 28.79
N ALA A 112 -13.04 -24.87 29.62
CA ALA A 112 -14.13 -24.20 30.33
C ALA A 112 -13.66 -23.28 31.47
N ASN A 113 -12.41 -23.41 31.93
CA ASN A 113 -11.87 -22.69 33.08
C ASN A 113 -11.34 -21.30 32.70
N VAL A 114 -12.15 -20.52 32.00
CA VAL A 114 -11.85 -19.12 31.66
C VAL A 114 -12.98 -18.27 32.22
N GLU A 115 -12.66 -17.25 33.02
CA GLU A 115 -13.64 -16.34 33.61
C GLU A 115 -13.23 -14.86 33.43
N ILE A 116 -14.20 -13.97 33.52
CA ILE A 116 -14.03 -12.51 33.47
C ILE A 116 -14.47 -11.93 34.80
N LEU A 117 -13.67 -11.00 35.34
CA LEU A 117 -14.02 -10.18 36.50
C LEU A 117 -13.80 -8.70 36.13
N LYS A 118 -14.69 -7.82 36.61
CA LYS A 118 -14.57 -6.39 36.38
C LYS A 118 -13.31 -5.86 37.07
N LEU A 119 -12.46 -5.16 36.32
CA LEU A 119 -11.23 -4.55 36.81
C LEU A 119 -11.03 -3.19 36.14
N ASP A 120 -11.28 -2.12 36.88
CA ASP A 120 -10.88 -0.78 36.50
C ASP A 120 -9.60 -0.39 37.24
N LEU A 121 -8.47 -0.31 36.53
CA LEU A 121 -7.18 0.07 37.13
C LEU A 121 -7.07 1.56 37.46
N SER A 122 -8.03 2.37 37.03
CA SER A 122 -8.12 3.78 37.44
C SER A 122 -8.86 3.98 38.77
N ASP A 123 -9.49 2.93 39.29
CA ASP A 123 -10.27 2.92 40.54
C ASP A 123 -9.65 1.95 41.55
N MET A 124 -9.04 2.46 42.62
CA MET A 124 -8.37 1.63 43.61
C MET A 124 -9.31 0.67 44.37
N ASP A 125 -10.57 1.05 44.58
CA ASP A 125 -11.58 0.17 45.19
C ASP A 125 -11.92 -0.99 44.25
N SER A 126 -11.99 -0.72 42.93
CA SER A 126 -12.16 -1.78 41.93
C SER A 126 -10.98 -2.75 41.94
N VAL A 127 -9.75 -2.25 42.10
CA VAL A 127 -8.55 -3.10 42.19
C VAL A 127 -8.58 -3.96 43.45
N GLU A 128 -8.94 -3.39 44.60
CA GLU A 128 -9.10 -4.14 45.85
C GLU A 128 -10.19 -5.22 45.74
N GLN A 129 -11.36 -4.87 45.20
CA GLN A 129 -12.47 -5.80 45.06
C GLN A 129 -12.13 -6.96 44.10
N PHE A 130 -11.46 -6.65 43.00
CA PHE A 130 -10.95 -7.67 42.07
C PHE A 130 -9.97 -8.60 42.79
N ALA A 131 -8.97 -8.05 43.49
CA ALA A 131 -7.98 -8.85 44.20
C ALA A 131 -8.60 -9.73 45.29
N ARG A 132 -9.56 -9.22 46.07
CA ARG A 132 -10.31 -10.02 47.07
C ARG A 132 -11.04 -11.19 46.43
N THR A 133 -11.72 -10.93 45.31
CA THR A 133 -12.48 -11.97 44.58
C THR A 133 -11.56 -13.04 44.00
N VAL A 134 -10.46 -12.63 43.36
CA VAL A 134 -9.45 -13.54 42.84
C VAL A 134 -8.83 -14.34 43.98
N SER A 135 -8.48 -13.72 45.09
CA SER A 135 -7.85 -14.43 46.21
C SER A 135 -8.75 -15.44 46.88
N ALA A 136 -10.06 -15.18 46.95
CA ALA A 136 -11.03 -16.10 47.50
C ALA A 136 -11.25 -17.32 46.59
N LYS A 137 -11.31 -17.11 45.26
CA LYS A 137 -11.53 -18.19 44.28
C LYS A 137 -10.26 -18.97 43.93
N HIS A 138 -9.12 -18.28 43.86
CA HIS A 138 -7.85 -18.77 43.36
C HIS A 138 -6.73 -18.49 44.37
N PRO A 139 -6.59 -19.33 45.41
CA PRO A 139 -5.62 -19.12 46.48
C PRO A 139 -4.16 -19.24 46.01
N LYS A 140 -3.92 -19.85 44.84
CA LYS A 140 -2.61 -19.98 44.20
C LYS A 140 -2.66 -19.42 42.79
N ILE A 141 -1.77 -18.47 42.49
CA ILE A 141 -1.64 -17.87 41.17
C ILE A 141 -0.24 -18.18 40.66
N LYS A 142 -0.14 -18.76 39.45
CA LYS A 142 1.13 -19.07 38.82
C LYS A 142 1.68 -17.89 38.03
N ILE A 143 0.82 -17.15 37.35
CA ILE A 143 1.20 -16.01 36.50
C ILE A 143 0.25 -14.84 36.73
N LEU A 144 0.81 -13.65 36.99
CA LEU A 144 0.09 -12.38 36.94
C LEU A 144 0.61 -11.55 35.77
N CYS A 145 -0.23 -11.35 34.76
CA CYS A 145 0.09 -10.58 33.57
C CYS A 145 -0.49 -9.16 33.66
N ASN A 146 0.38 -8.21 34.01
CA ASN A 146 0.10 -6.77 34.01
C ASN A 146 0.20 -6.22 32.58
N ASN A 147 -0.84 -6.41 31.78
CA ASN A 147 -0.91 -6.07 30.36
C ASN A 147 -1.81 -4.85 30.06
N ALA A 148 -2.81 -4.57 30.89
CA ALA A 148 -3.73 -3.46 30.64
C ALA A 148 -2.99 -2.11 30.50
N GLY A 149 -3.52 -1.23 29.65
CA GLY A 149 -2.94 0.10 29.49
C GLY A 149 -3.72 1.00 28.56
N ILE A 150 -3.53 2.31 28.73
CA ILE A 150 -4.15 3.36 27.91
C ILE A 150 -3.09 4.30 27.33
N GLY A 151 -3.38 4.88 26.16
CA GLY A 151 -2.52 5.87 25.50
C GLY A 151 -3.30 6.78 24.54
N GLY A 152 -2.91 8.06 24.48
CA GLY A 152 -3.39 9.01 23.47
C GLY A 152 -4.76 9.64 23.70
N SER A 153 -5.18 9.92 24.95
CA SER A 153 -6.38 10.74 25.16
C SER A 153 -6.15 12.19 24.69
N LYS A 154 -7.21 12.85 24.20
CA LYS A 154 -7.16 14.26 23.75
C LYS A 154 -6.99 15.25 24.92
N ASP A 155 -7.23 14.80 26.14
CA ASP A 155 -7.06 15.59 27.35
C ASP A 155 -6.06 14.88 28.27
N GLU A 156 -4.87 15.46 28.41
CA GLU A 156 -3.78 14.96 29.25
C GLU A 156 -4.02 15.24 30.75
N ASN A 157 -5.07 16.00 31.10
CA ASN A 157 -5.33 16.47 32.46
C ASN A 157 -6.38 15.65 33.24
N ILE A 158 -6.89 14.55 32.68
CA ILE A 158 -7.88 13.71 33.35
C ILE A 158 -7.27 13.10 34.62
N LYS A 159 -7.94 13.32 35.76
CA LYS A 159 -7.56 12.74 37.05
C LYS A 159 -8.58 11.69 37.50
N THR A 160 -8.09 10.67 38.21
CA THR A 160 -8.94 9.68 38.89
C THR A 160 -9.57 10.27 40.15
N LYS A 161 -10.51 9.54 40.76
CA LYS A 161 -11.11 9.91 42.05
C LYS A 161 -10.06 10.12 43.16
N ASP A 162 -8.94 9.40 43.06
CA ASP A 162 -7.82 9.44 44.01
C ASP A 162 -6.78 10.53 43.65
N GLY A 163 -7.07 11.37 42.65
CA GLY A 163 -6.24 12.52 42.27
C GLY A 163 -5.05 12.21 41.37
N PHE A 164 -4.86 10.96 40.95
CA PHE A 164 -3.80 10.57 40.02
C PHE A 164 -4.13 10.95 38.59
N ASN A 165 -3.13 11.29 37.79
CA ASN A 165 -3.29 11.35 36.34
C ASN A 165 -3.75 9.97 35.81
N ILE A 166 -4.72 9.95 34.89
CA ILE A 166 -5.35 8.70 34.40
C ILE A 166 -4.33 7.70 33.80
N HIS A 167 -3.30 8.19 33.10
CA HIS A 167 -2.26 7.32 32.53
C HIS A 167 -1.37 6.71 33.60
N VAL A 168 -1.01 7.49 34.63
CA VAL A 168 -0.24 7.00 35.78
C VAL A 168 -1.06 6.02 36.61
N ALA A 169 -2.35 6.30 36.78
CA ALA A 169 -3.28 5.43 37.49
C ALA A 169 -3.36 4.06 36.82
N VAL A 170 -3.72 4.02 35.53
CA VAL A 170 -3.94 2.76 34.82
C VAL A 170 -2.64 2.01 34.51
N ASN A 171 -1.64 2.68 33.94
CA ASN A 171 -0.44 2.00 33.43
C ASN A 171 0.56 1.64 34.54
N TYR A 172 0.41 2.19 35.74
CA TYR A 172 1.36 1.97 36.83
C TYR A 172 0.70 1.71 38.19
N MET A 173 -0.01 2.69 38.76
CA MET A 173 -0.49 2.61 40.15
C MET A 173 -1.46 1.45 40.38
N GLY A 174 -2.41 1.22 39.48
CA GLY A 174 -3.36 0.12 39.56
C GLY A 174 -2.65 -1.24 39.50
N HIS A 175 -1.68 -1.42 38.59
CA HIS A 175 -0.88 -2.63 38.51
C HIS A 175 0.00 -2.85 39.74
N PHE A 176 0.57 -1.77 40.27
CA PHE A 176 1.37 -1.81 41.49
C PHE A 176 0.53 -2.26 42.68
N LEU A 177 -0.66 -1.68 42.86
CA LEU A 177 -1.59 -2.07 43.93
C LEU A 177 -2.03 -3.54 43.76
N LEU A 178 -2.49 -3.91 42.56
CA LEU A 178 -2.95 -5.27 42.25
C LEU A 178 -1.88 -6.33 42.55
N THR A 179 -0.64 -6.07 42.15
CA THR A 179 0.49 -6.99 42.36
C THR A 179 0.77 -7.18 43.85
N ASN A 180 0.69 -6.12 44.65
CA ASN A 180 0.90 -6.20 46.09
C ASN A 180 -0.24 -6.96 46.80
N LEU A 181 -1.48 -6.74 46.38
CA LEU A 181 -2.65 -7.43 46.96
C LEU A 181 -2.64 -8.94 46.64
N LEU A 182 -2.19 -9.32 45.45
CA LEU A 182 -2.10 -10.73 45.02
C LEU A 182 -0.76 -11.40 45.35
N LYS A 183 0.16 -10.69 46.02
CA LYS A 183 1.51 -11.20 46.35
C LYS A 183 1.45 -12.52 47.11
N LYS A 184 0.57 -12.64 48.11
CA LYS A 184 0.44 -13.88 48.90
C LYS A 184 0.00 -15.07 48.04
N ASN A 185 -0.86 -14.84 47.05
CA ASN A 185 -1.33 -15.89 46.13
C ASN A 185 -0.23 -16.35 45.18
N LEU A 186 0.64 -15.43 44.73
CA LEU A 186 1.84 -15.75 43.96
C LEU A 186 2.85 -16.55 44.81
N GLU A 187 3.05 -16.15 46.06
CA GLU A 187 3.94 -16.85 47.00
C GLU A 187 3.42 -18.24 47.41
N ALA A 188 2.12 -18.48 47.30
CA ALA A 188 1.47 -19.75 47.63
C ALA A 188 1.68 -20.84 46.55
N GLU A 189 2.04 -20.44 45.33
CA GLU A 189 2.37 -21.37 44.24
C GLU A 189 3.82 -21.89 44.32
N LEU A 190 4.70 -21.17 45.01
CA LEU A 190 6.10 -21.56 45.16
C LEU A 190 6.25 -22.81 46.04
N GLN A 191 6.82 -23.88 45.49
CA GLN A 191 7.17 -25.06 46.30
C GLN A 191 8.30 -24.72 47.29
N PRO A 192 8.31 -25.32 48.50
CA PRO A 192 9.46 -25.21 49.39
C PRO A 192 10.67 -25.91 48.76
N ARG A 193 11.76 -25.18 48.51
CA ARG A 193 13.03 -25.78 48.07
C ARG A 193 13.58 -26.69 49.18
N GLN A 194 13.88 -27.95 48.85
CA GLN A 194 14.77 -28.80 49.66
C GLN A 194 16.21 -28.48 49.27
N GLU A 195 16.93 -27.70 50.08
CA GLU A 195 18.37 -27.88 50.28
C GLU A 195 18.90 -27.11 51.50
N PHE A 196 19.86 -27.76 52.16
CA PHE A 196 20.51 -27.43 53.42
C PHE A 196 21.68 -26.46 53.17
N HIS A 197 21.66 -25.26 53.76
CA HIS A 197 22.77 -24.65 54.52
C HIS A 197 22.48 -23.15 54.78
N LEU A 198 22.59 -22.77 56.07
CA LEU A 198 22.72 -21.40 56.59
C LEU A 198 21.67 -20.36 56.14
N GLY A 199 20.45 -20.51 56.67
CA GLY A 199 19.79 -19.38 57.34
C GLY A 199 19.36 -18.16 56.51
N ARG A 200 18.57 -18.33 55.44
CA ARG A 200 17.39 -17.47 55.12
C ARG A 200 16.63 -18.09 53.94
N ARG A 201 15.36 -18.49 54.19
CA ARG A 201 14.45 -19.02 53.16
C ARG A 201 13.86 -17.86 52.36
N SER A 202 14.38 -17.56 51.17
CA SER A 202 13.72 -16.61 50.25
C SER A 202 12.89 -17.36 49.21
N ARG A 203 11.57 -17.13 49.23
CA ARG A 203 10.66 -17.46 48.14
C ARG A 203 10.83 -16.38 47.06
N ILE A 204 11.31 -16.73 45.87
CA ILE A 204 11.59 -15.74 44.81
C ILE A 204 10.42 -15.70 43.83
N ILE A 205 9.79 -14.53 43.69
CA ILE A 205 8.89 -14.22 42.58
C ILE A 205 9.75 -13.59 41.47
N HIS A 206 9.69 -14.17 40.27
CA HIS A 206 10.32 -13.58 39.10
C HIS A 206 9.42 -12.52 38.47
N SER A 207 10.02 -11.38 38.09
CA SER A 207 9.33 -10.26 37.45
C SER A 207 10.14 -9.82 36.24
N TYR A 208 9.46 -9.65 35.12
CA TYR A 208 10.04 -9.31 33.84
C TYR A 208 9.20 -8.19 33.20
N ALA A 209 9.86 -7.25 32.52
CA ALA A 209 9.19 -6.22 31.74
C ALA A 209 9.33 -6.50 30.25
N PHE A 210 8.26 -6.27 29.48
CA PHE A 210 8.22 -6.57 28.07
C PHE A 210 7.98 -5.32 27.21
N CYS A 211 8.81 -5.15 26.18
CA CYS A 211 8.67 -4.08 25.19
C CYS A 211 8.46 -4.69 23.79
N PRO A 212 7.19 -4.85 23.35
CA PRO A 212 6.87 -5.52 22.07
C PRO A 212 7.21 -4.71 20.82
N GLY A 213 7.61 -3.44 20.96
CA GLY A 213 7.66 -2.52 19.82
C GLY A 213 6.25 -2.19 19.30
N MET A 214 6.10 -2.00 18.00
CA MET A 214 4.83 -1.59 17.39
C MET A 214 3.97 -2.83 17.09
N VAL A 215 2.87 -2.99 17.83
CA VAL A 215 1.90 -4.11 17.68
C VAL A 215 0.61 -3.57 17.10
N ASN A 216 -0.01 -4.31 16.18
CA ASN A 216 -1.28 -3.92 15.57
C ASN A 216 -2.46 -4.12 16.55
N THR A 217 -2.72 -3.13 17.40
CA THR A 217 -3.82 -3.11 18.39
C THR A 217 -4.72 -1.88 18.20
N PRO A 218 -5.96 -1.90 18.74
CA PRO A 218 -6.86 -0.74 18.71
C PRO A 218 -6.20 0.58 19.14
N ILE A 219 -5.35 0.54 20.18
CA ILE A 219 -4.58 1.69 20.72
C ILE A 219 -3.61 2.27 19.67
N THR A 220 -2.97 1.43 18.86
CA THR A 220 -2.05 1.91 17.82
C THR A 220 -2.80 2.36 16.57
N THR A 221 -3.95 1.77 16.26
CA THR A 221 -4.76 2.10 15.08
C THR A 221 -5.68 3.31 15.28
N SER A 222 -5.90 3.73 16.53
CA SER A 222 -6.77 4.87 16.88
C SER A 222 -6.08 6.23 16.85
N LYS A 223 -4.76 6.29 16.56
CA LYS A 223 -4.06 7.58 16.43
C LYS A 223 -4.72 8.45 15.35
N ASP A 224 -4.96 9.72 15.68
CA ASP A 224 -5.44 10.77 14.76
C ASP A 224 -4.34 11.07 13.71
N VAL A 225 -4.16 10.16 12.76
CA VAL A 225 -3.47 10.42 11.50
C VAL A 225 -4.49 11.02 10.54
N GLY A 226 -4.17 12.19 9.99
CA GLY A 226 -5.07 12.94 9.10
C GLY A 226 -5.68 12.05 8.00
N PRO A 227 -6.89 12.37 7.51
CA PRO A 227 -7.72 11.48 6.69
C PRO A 227 -6.98 10.90 5.46
N GLY A 228 -6.06 11.65 4.84
CA GLY A 228 -5.25 11.18 3.71
C GLY A 228 -4.18 10.12 4.04
N LEU A 229 -3.66 10.08 5.27
CA LEU A 229 -2.61 9.12 5.68
C LEU A 229 -3.17 7.90 6.42
N LYS A 230 -4.43 7.94 6.85
CA LYS A 230 -5.07 6.85 7.62
C LYS A 230 -5.06 5.51 6.87
N PHE A 231 -5.20 5.55 5.55
CA PHE A 231 -5.14 4.37 4.68
C PHE A 231 -3.73 3.74 4.65
N PHE A 232 -2.70 4.54 4.39
CA PHE A 232 -1.31 4.08 4.34
C PHE A 232 -0.78 3.64 5.71
N TYR A 233 -1.20 4.32 6.76
CA TYR A 233 -0.90 3.93 8.14
C TYR A 233 -1.49 2.55 8.45
N ARG A 234 -2.75 2.32 8.10
CA ARG A 234 -3.43 1.03 8.32
C ARG A 234 -2.81 -0.12 7.51
N ILE A 235 -2.38 0.11 6.28
CA ILE A 235 -1.63 -0.89 5.50
C ILE A 235 -0.27 -1.17 6.14
N SER A 236 0.45 -0.12 6.53
CA SER A 236 1.77 -0.26 7.18
C SER A 236 1.66 -1.06 8.48
N MET A 237 0.62 -0.82 9.28
CA MET A 237 0.34 -1.60 10.49
C MET A 237 0.02 -3.06 10.17
N ASN A 238 -0.76 -3.34 9.12
CA ASN A 238 -1.08 -4.72 8.74
C ASN A 238 0.11 -5.51 8.17
N VAL A 239 1.12 -4.83 7.62
CA VAL A 239 2.27 -5.48 6.95
C VAL A 239 3.50 -5.56 7.86
N LEU A 240 3.75 -4.51 8.66
CA LEU A 240 5.01 -4.31 9.38
C LEU A 240 4.92 -4.47 10.90
N ALA A 241 3.74 -4.29 11.50
CA ALA A 241 3.58 -4.42 12.94
C ALA A 241 3.45 -5.91 13.32
N THR A 242 3.95 -6.25 14.50
CA THR A 242 3.75 -7.58 15.10
C THR A 242 2.26 -7.76 15.37
N THR A 243 1.72 -8.94 15.07
CA THR A 243 0.32 -9.23 15.43
C THR A 243 0.19 -9.46 16.93
N PRO A 244 -0.99 -9.23 17.54
CA PRO A 244 -1.21 -9.57 18.95
C PRO A 244 -0.93 -11.04 19.29
N ASP A 245 -1.28 -11.96 18.37
CA ASP A 245 -1.00 -13.39 18.52
C ASP A 245 0.51 -13.70 18.47
N GLU A 246 1.28 -13.05 17.60
CA GLU A 246 2.74 -13.17 17.57
C GLU A 246 3.39 -12.62 18.86
N ALA A 247 2.92 -11.45 19.35
CA ALA A 247 3.43 -10.88 20.59
C ALA A 247 3.12 -11.76 21.83
N ALA A 248 1.94 -12.36 21.87
CA ALA A 248 1.54 -13.27 22.94
C ALA A 248 2.32 -14.60 22.88
N SER A 249 2.33 -15.27 21.72
CA SER A 249 2.90 -16.61 21.54
C SER A 249 4.42 -16.68 21.63
N GLU A 250 5.14 -15.63 21.18
CA GLU A 250 6.61 -15.67 21.14
C GLU A 250 7.29 -15.13 22.40
N PHE A 251 6.73 -14.11 23.06
CA PHE A 251 7.46 -13.38 24.10
C PHE A 251 6.77 -13.36 25.46
N LEU A 252 5.46 -13.16 25.50
CA LEU A 252 4.75 -13.23 26.76
C LEU A 252 4.78 -14.67 27.30
N MET A 253 4.59 -15.67 26.43
CA MET A 253 4.81 -17.07 26.81
C MET A 253 6.26 -17.36 27.19
N PHE A 254 7.26 -16.76 26.51
CA PHE A 254 8.67 -16.93 26.89
C PHE A 254 8.94 -16.37 28.30
N CYS A 255 8.55 -15.13 28.58
CA CYS A 255 8.71 -14.52 29.90
C CYS A 255 7.94 -15.27 31.00
N ALA A 256 6.81 -15.90 30.65
CA ALA A 256 5.94 -16.55 31.61
C ALA A 256 6.28 -18.03 31.87
N LEU A 257 6.89 -18.73 30.91
CA LEU A 257 7.04 -20.20 30.91
C LEU A 257 8.47 -20.69 30.62
N GLU A 258 9.39 -19.83 30.18
CA GLU A 258 10.75 -20.29 29.87
C GLU A 258 11.58 -20.50 31.14
N LYS A 259 11.99 -21.74 31.40
CA LYS A 259 12.82 -22.08 32.55
C LYS A 259 14.23 -21.50 32.48
N SER A 260 14.76 -21.28 31.28
CA SER A 260 16.13 -20.77 31.10
C SER A 260 16.34 -19.35 31.63
N ILE A 261 15.27 -18.60 31.88
CA ILE A 261 15.34 -17.23 32.43
C ILE A 261 14.96 -17.17 33.92
N GLU A 262 14.71 -18.32 34.57
CA GLU A 262 14.51 -18.39 36.02
C GLU A 262 15.78 -17.88 36.73
N GLY A 263 15.64 -16.79 37.50
CA GLY A 263 16.75 -16.10 38.15
C GLY A 263 17.08 -14.73 37.55
N GLU A 264 16.57 -14.42 36.37
CA GLU A 264 16.80 -13.14 35.68
C GLU A 264 15.80 -12.03 36.08
N THR A 265 15.42 -11.98 37.35
CA THR A 265 14.42 -11.03 37.87
C THR A 265 14.85 -9.58 37.61
N GLY A 266 13.92 -8.75 37.12
CA GLY A 266 14.14 -7.32 36.87
C GLY A 266 14.67 -6.97 35.47
N LYS A 267 14.86 -7.96 34.60
CA LYS A 267 15.28 -7.71 33.21
C LYS A 267 14.13 -7.22 32.32
N ILE A 268 14.49 -6.39 31.34
CA ILE A 268 13.60 -5.89 30.29
C ILE A 268 13.89 -6.65 29.00
N TYR A 269 12.89 -7.35 28.47
CA TYR A 269 12.98 -8.06 27.20
C TYR A 269 12.41 -7.20 26.08
N GLN A 270 13.25 -6.86 25.09
CA GLN A 270 12.88 -6.05 23.94
C GLN A 270 12.76 -6.89 22.67
N PHE A 271 11.65 -6.74 21.96
CA PHE A 271 11.49 -7.29 20.61
C PHE A 271 12.62 -6.78 19.71
N ARG A 272 13.49 -7.71 19.24
CA ARG A 272 14.69 -7.58 18.36
C ARG A 272 16.08 -7.66 19.02
N LYS A 273 16.27 -7.53 20.35
CA LYS A 273 17.63 -7.41 20.91
C LYS A 273 18.32 -8.77 21.19
N HIS A 274 17.63 -9.80 21.66
CA HIS A 274 18.28 -11.11 21.91
C HIS A 274 18.56 -11.96 20.67
N PHE A 275 18.15 -11.52 19.47
CA PHE A 275 18.65 -12.12 18.23
C PHE A 275 20.07 -11.62 17.88
N SER A 276 20.48 -10.43 18.35
CA SER A 276 21.86 -9.98 18.17
C SER A 276 22.82 -10.72 19.08
N GLU A 277 22.40 -11.17 20.26
CA GLU A 277 23.26 -11.93 21.18
C GLU A 277 23.58 -13.34 20.64
N ALA A 278 22.62 -13.99 19.95
CA ALA A 278 22.90 -15.23 19.22
C ALA A 278 23.87 -15.04 18.03
N ILE A 279 24.05 -13.79 17.56
CA ILE A 279 24.98 -13.41 16.49
C ILE A 279 26.29 -12.82 17.05
N GLN A 280 26.31 -12.32 18.30
CA GLN A 280 27.45 -11.66 18.97
C GLN A 280 28.58 -12.60 19.40
N LYS A 281 28.55 -13.88 19.01
CA LYS A 281 29.79 -14.69 18.97
C LYS A 281 30.77 -14.24 17.88
N LEU A 282 30.47 -13.18 17.14
CA LEU A 282 31.38 -12.53 16.20
C LEU A 282 31.86 -11.17 16.75
N ASP A 283 33.08 -11.22 17.25
CA ASP A 283 34.07 -10.13 17.43
C ASP A 283 33.84 -9.11 18.56
N SER A 284 34.44 -9.41 19.73
CA SER A 284 34.41 -8.63 20.97
C SER A 284 35.27 -7.36 20.95
N GLN A 285 36.23 -7.23 20.03
CA GLN A 285 37.21 -6.13 20.05
C GLN A 285 36.59 -4.78 19.64
N LEU A 286 35.61 -4.79 18.72
CA LEU A 286 34.98 -3.57 18.21
C LEU A 286 33.98 -2.93 19.20
N ALA A 287 33.47 -3.73 20.15
CA ALA A 287 32.47 -3.27 21.11
C ALA A 287 33.08 -2.45 22.26
N GLU A 288 34.30 -2.78 22.68
CA GLU A 288 35.02 -2.05 23.73
C GLU A 288 35.49 -0.67 23.24
N ASP A 289 36.01 -0.58 22.01
CA ASP A 289 36.43 0.69 21.38
C ASP A 289 35.26 1.68 21.19
N LEU A 290 34.04 1.17 20.98
CA LEU A 290 32.84 1.98 20.84
C LEU A 290 32.28 2.42 22.19
N TRP A 291 32.52 1.65 23.25
CA TRP A 291 32.11 1.98 24.61
C TRP A 291 32.95 3.12 25.19
N GLU A 292 34.28 3.07 25.04
CA GLU A 292 35.18 4.14 25.48
C GLU A 292 34.93 5.47 24.77
N LYS A 293 34.65 5.47 23.47
CA LYS A 293 34.33 6.71 22.73
C LYS A 293 32.94 7.29 23.02
N SER A 294 32.04 6.51 23.61
CA SER A 294 30.67 6.94 23.90
C SER A 294 30.53 7.69 25.23
N SER A 295 31.50 7.56 26.14
CA SER A 295 31.50 8.18 27.46
C SER A 295 31.87 9.68 27.44
N GLU A 296 32.54 10.15 26.38
CA GLU A 296 32.95 11.57 26.21
C GLU A 296 31.82 12.50 25.73
N LEU A 297 30.63 11.99 25.37
CA LEU A 297 29.57 12.76 24.70
C LEU A 297 28.39 13.19 25.61
N ASN A 298 28.61 13.35 26.91
CA ASN A 298 27.60 13.75 27.89
C ASN A 298 27.26 15.26 27.90
N ASN A 299 26.76 15.80 26.78
CA ASN A 299 26.10 17.11 26.75
C ASN A 299 24.68 17.01 26.16
N LEU A 300 23.67 17.19 27.03
CA LEU A 300 22.24 16.93 26.83
C LEU A 300 21.57 17.70 25.68
N SER A 301 22.15 18.81 25.21
CA SER A 301 21.62 19.59 24.09
C SER A 301 21.88 18.95 22.72
N LYS A 302 23.01 18.24 22.54
CA LYS A 302 23.32 17.49 21.31
C LYS A 302 22.50 16.20 21.19
N MET A 303 22.09 15.59 22.30
CA MET A 303 21.27 14.36 22.28
C MET A 303 19.88 14.57 21.64
N ARG A 304 19.23 15.72 21.84
CA ARG A 304 17.91 15.99 21.22
C ARG A 304 18.02 16.18 19.70
N PHE A 305 19.12 16.79 19.23
CA PHE A 305 19.40 16.97 17.81
C PHE A 305 19.86 15.66 17.14
N MET A 306 20.72 14.90 17.81
CA MET A 306 21.20 13.57 17.36
C MET A 306 20.10 12.50 17.43
N GLN A 307 19.16 12.56 18.38
CA GLN A 307 17.97 11.71 18.40
C GLN A 307 17.03 12.06 17.24
N LYS A 308 16.83 13.34 16.91
CA LYS A 308 16.09 13.73 15.70
C LYS A 308 16.78 13.24 14.42
N ILE A 309 18.11 13.35 14.32
CA ILE A 309 18.88 12.85 13.18
C ILE A 309 18.91 11.30 13.14
N SER A 310 18.99 10.62 14.29
CA SER A 310 18.96 9.16 14.41
C SER A 310 17.58 8.58 14.10
N GLN A 311 16.52 9.22 14.56
CA GLN A 311 15.14 8.89 14.19
C GLN A 311 14.88 9.19 12.72
N MET A 312 15.38 10.30 12.15
CA MET A 312 15.37 10.56 10.71
C MET A 312 16.15 9.49 9.93
N LYS A 313 17.36 9.12 10.37
CA LYS A 313 18.17 8.07 9.71
C LYS A 313 17.47 6.70 9.77
N ARG A 314 16.84 6.35 10.90
CA ARG A 314 16.07 5.10 11.05
C ARG A 314 14.78 5.11 10.23
N PHE A 315 14.09 6.25 10.18
CA PHE A 315 12.90 6.44 9.36
C PHE A 315 13.26 6.32 7.87
N VAL A 316 14.32 6.98 7.42
CA VAL A 316 14.83 6.89 6.04
C VAL A 316 15.23 5.47 5.70
N VAL A 317 15.93 4.73 6.58
CA VAL A 317 16.33 3.33 6.35
C VAL A 317 15.11 2.39 6.26
N VAL A 318 14.11 2.55 7.13
CA VAL A 318 12.91 1.71 7.10
C VAL A 318 12.07 1.99 5.86
N VAL A 319 11.87 3.26 5.52
CA VAL A 319 11.15 3.67 4.31
C VAL A 319 11.88 3.16 3.06
N THR A 320 13.20 3.36 2.95
CA THR A 320 13.98 2.88 1.80
C THR A 320 14.08 1.36 1.70
N SER A 321 14.08 0.63 2.82
CA SER A 321 14.09 -0.85 2.81
C SER A 321 12.74 -1.43 2.41
N ALA A 322 11.63 -0.86 2.88
CA ALA A 322 10.29 -1.21 2.41
C ALA A 322 10.11 -0.87 0.92
N TRP A 323 10.68 0.26 0.49
CA TRP A 323 10.73 0.71 -0.90
C TRP A 323 11.52 -0.28 -1.78
N TYR A 324 12.69 -0.74 -1.32
CA TYR A 324 13.50 -1.74 -2.01
C TYR A 324 12.83 -3.12 -2.07
N ALA A 325 12.24 -3.61 -0.96
CA ALA A 325 11.52 -4.88 -0.95
C ALA A 325 10.29 -4.86 -1.87
N PHE A 326 9.56 -3.73 -1.91
CA PHE A 326 8.47 -3.52 -2.84
C PHE A 326 8.94 -3.41 -4.30
N PHE A 327 10.07 -2.74 -4.55
CA PHE A 327 10.71 -2.69 -5.87
C PHE A 327 11.13 -4.08 -6.35
N VAL A 328 11.73 -4.91 -5.47
CA VAL A 328 12.11 -6.28 -5.77
C VAL A 328 10.88 -7.17 -6.00
N TYR A 329 9.85 -7.09 -5.16
CA TYR A 329 8.58 -7.79 -5.37
C TYR A 329 7.95 -7.44 -6.73
N LYS A 330 7.94 -6.15 -7.07
CA LYS A 330 7.47 -5.67 -8.38
C LYS A 330 8.37 -6.13 -9.51
N HIS A 331 9.69 -6.16 -9.33
CA HIS A 331 10.63 -6.69 -10.33
C HIS A 331 10.44 -8.20 -10.58
N PHE A 332 10.15 -8.99 -9.54
CA PHE A 332 9.79 -10.41 -9.72
C PHE A 332 8.41 -10.57 -10.37
N LYS A 333 7.43 -9.71 -10.08
CA LYS A 333 6.13 -9.70 -10.77
C LYS A 333 6.24 -9.25 -12.23
N ARG A 334 7.19 -8.37 -12.57
CA ARG A 334 7.51 -7.92 -13.94
C ARG A 334 8.00 -9.05 -14.84
N ASN A 335 8.56 -10.14 -14.31
CA ASN A 335 9.09 -11.22 -15.15
C ASN A 335 8.05 -12.29 -15.52
N ASN A 336 6.80 -12.16 -15.07
CA ASN A 336 5.69 -13.06 -15.42
C ASN A 336 4.59 -12.28 -16.17
N TYR A 337 4.95 -11.63 -17.28
CA TYR A 337 3.94 -11.06 -18.16
C TYR A 337 3.20 -12.19 -18.89
N HIS A 338 1.87 -12.17 -18.79
CA HIS A 338 1.05 -13.04 -19.62
C HIS A 338 0.97 -12.41 -21.00
N ARG A 339 1.89 -12.80 -21.89
CA ARG A 339 1.77 -12.47 -23.31
C ARG A 339 0.63 -13.31 -23.88
N ASN A 340 -0.51 -12.68 -24.11
CA ASN A 340 -1.56 -13.29 -24.93
C ASN A 340 -0.96 -13.58 -26.32
N GLU A 341 -1.13 -14.81 -26.79
CA GLU A 341 -0.59 -15.34 -28.05
C GLU A 341 -1.46 -14.99 -29.28
N GLU A 342 -2.51 -14.18 -29.12
CA GLU A 342 -3.36 -13.80 -30.25
C GLU A 342 -2.58 -12.97 -31.28
N ASP A 343 -2.39 -13.57 -32.45
CA ASP A 343 -1.76 -12.94 -33.60
C ASP A 343 -2.76 -12.03 -34.32
N ILE A 344 -2.35 -10.79 -34.56
CA ILE A 344 -3.11 -9.76 -35.28
C ILE A 344 -2.37 -9.32 -36.55
N ASN A 345 -1.54 -10.20 -37.10
CA ASN A 345 -0.77 -9.96 -38.32
C ASN A 345 -1.64 -9.41 -39.46
N GLY A 346 -1.18 -8.32 -40.06
CA GLY A 346 -1.86 -7.63 -41.16
C GLY A 346 -3.15 -6.91 -40.77
N LYS A 347 -3.60 -6.96 -39.51
CA LYS A 347 -4.78 -6.23 -39.03
C LYS A 347 -4.43 -4.78 -38.71
N CYS A 348 -5.34 -3.86 -39.06
CA CYS A 348 -5.15 -2.43 -38.78
C CYS A 348 -5.50 -2.10 -37.32
N VAL A 349 -4.59 -1.39 -36.65
CA VAL A 349 -4.75 -0.87 -35.30
C VAL A 349 -4.49 0.62 -35.30
N VAL A 350 -5.45 1.41 -34.81
CA VAL A 350 -5.34 2.86 -34.69
C VAL A 350 -5.09 3.24 -33.24
N VAL A 351 -4.04 3.99 -32.95
CA VAL A 351 -3.64 4.41 -31.61
C VAL A 351 -3.57 5.93 -31.51
N THR A 352 -4.41 6.53 -30.67
CA THR A 352 -4.32 7.97 -30.36
C THR A 352 -3.31 8.25 -29.24
N GLY A 353 -2.51 9.30 -29.37
CA GLY A 353 -1.43 9.64 -28.44
C GLY A 353 -0.31 8.59 -28.47
N GLY A 354 -0.05 8.03 -29.65
CA GLY A 354 0.88 6.91 -29.84
C GLY A 354 2.36 7.30 -29.82
N SER A 355 2.70 8.58 -29.65
CA SER A 355 4.11 9.04 -29.65
C SER A 355 4.73 9.09 -28.25
N SER A 356 3.96 8.83 -27.19
CA SER A 356 4.47 8.82 -25.82
C SER A 356 3.74 7.85 -24.89
N GLY A 357 4.32 7.62 -23.71
CA GLY A 357 3.69 6.88 -22.61
C GLY A 357 3.08 5.52 -23.02
N ILE A 358 1.86 5.26 -22.54
CA ILE A 358 1.11 4.01 -22.79
C ILE A 358 0.82 3.83 -24.27
N GLY A 359 0.51 4.90 -25.01
CA GLY A 359 0.21 4.85 -26.43
C GLY A 359 1.38 4.34 -27.25
N ARG A 360 2.58 4.90 -27.05
CA ARG A 360 3.83 4.42 -27.69
C ARG A 360 4.11 2.96 -27.37
N SER A 361 3.97 2.59 -26.10
CA SER A 361 4.22 1.22 -25.66
C SER A 361 3.23 0.24 -26.29
N SER A 362 1.96 0.64 -26.41
CA SER A 362 0.90 -0.16 -27.04
C SER A 362 1.11 -0.28 -28.55
N ALA A 363 1.45 0.81 -29.24
CA ALA A 363 1.78 0.81 -30.66
C ALA A 363 2.93 -0.17 -30.96
N ARG A 364 3.96 -0.19 -30.10
CA ARG A 364 5.04 -1.18 -30.21
C ARG A 364 4.56 -2.62 -30.02
N GLU A 365 3.79 -2.90 -28.98
CA GLU A 365 3.27 -4.26 -28.72
C GLU A 365 2.41 -4.76 -29.89
N PHE A 366 1.57 -3.89 -30.48
CA PHE A 366 0.78 -4.25 -31.67
C PHE A 366 1.68 -4.49 -32.89
N ALA A 367 2.68 -3.64 -33.13
CA ALA A 367 3.61 -3.81 -34.24
C ALA A 367 4.43 -5.11 -34.13
N GLN A 368 4.86 -5.48 -32.91
CA GLN A 368 5.53 -6.75 -32.62
C GLN A 368 4.66 -7.98 -32.88
N ARG A 369 3.33 -7.81 -32.94
CA ARG A 369 2.34 -8.84 -33.32
C ARG A 369 1.92 -8.74 -34.79
N GLY A 370 2.72 -8.09 -35.63
CA GLY A 370 2.49 -8.00 -37.07
C GLY A 370 1.36 -7.06 -37.50
N ALA A 371 0.77 -6.28 -36.59
CA ALA A 371 -0.30 -5.35 -36.95
C ALA A 371 0.18 -4.24 -37.89
N THR A 372 -0.72 -3.73 -38.74
CA THR A 372 -0.53 -2.41 -39.36
C THR A 372 -0.94 -1.36 -38.34
N VAL A 373 0.01 -0.56 -37.84
CA VAL A 373 -0.22 0.39 -36.76
C VAL A 373 -0.25 1.82 -37.29
N VAL A 374 -1.38 2.49 -37.07
CA VAL A 374 -1.56 3.91 -37.39
C VAL A 374 -1.56 4.72 -36.10
N ILE A 375 -0.54 5.56 -35.94
CA ILE A 375 -0.41 6.46 -34.79
C ILE A 375 -1.06 7.81 -35.14
N GLY A 376 -1.96 8.29 -34.28
CA GLY A 376 -2.46 9.66 -34.31
C GLY A 376 -1.86 10.45 -33.16
N ASP A 377 -1.14 11.53 -33.45
CA ASP A 377 -0.55 12.39 -32.43
C ASP A 377 -0.45 13.84 -32.91
N ILE A 378 -0.37 14.80 -31.99
CA ILE A 378 -0.19 16.22 -32.31
C ILE A 378 1.28 16.56 -32.59
N ASP A 379 2.19 15.87 -31.91
CA ASP A 379 3.64 16.05 -32.05
C ASP A 379 4.20 15.14 -33.15
N MET A 380 4.11 15.62 -34.39
CA MET A 380 4.59 14.90 -35.57
C MET A 380 6.11 14.66 -35.55
N GLU A 381 6.89 15.61 -35.03
CA GLU A 381 8.35 15.49 -35.03
C GLU A 381 8.83 14.37 -34.10
N ASN A 382 8.32 14.32 -32.87
CA ASN A 382 8.60 13.21 -31.97
C ASN A 382 7.98 11.90 -32.48
N GLY A 383 6.77 11.99 -33.02
CA GLY A 383 6.06 10.82 -33.51
C GLY A 383 6.75 10.11 -34.68
N GLU A 384 7.33 10.84 -35.63
CA GLU A 384 8.15 10.26 -36.70
C GLU A 384 9.37 9.50 -36.15
N LYS A 385 10.05 10.05 -35.14
CA LYS A 385 11.16 9.37 -34.46
C LYS A 385 10.69 8.07 -33.82
N VAL A 386 9.56 8.11 -33.12
CA VAL A 386 8.95 6.94 -32.48
C VAL A 386 8.54 5.87 -33.50
N VAL A 387 8.00 6.26 -34.66
CA VAL A 387 7.68 5.32 -35.74
C VAL A 387 8.93 4.57 -36.20
N GLN A 388 10.06 5.27 -36.42
CA GLN A 388 11.32 4.61 -36.82
C GLN A 388 11.84 3.65 -35.75
N GLU A 389 11.76 4.04 -34.48
CA GLU A 389 12.13 3.19 -33.35
C GLU A 389 11.26 1.92 -33.29
N ILE A 390 9.94 2.05 -33.42
CA ILE A 390 9.02 0.91 -33.42
C ILE A 390 9.30 -0.02 -34.59
N LYS A 391 9.51 0.51 -35.81
CA LYS A 391 9.86 -0.30 -36.99
C LYS A 391 11.13 -1.11 -36.75
N LYS A 392 12.16 -0.47 -36.19
CA LYS A 392 13.43 -1.11 -35.85
C LYS A 392 13.28 -2.18 -34.76
N GLU A 393 12.54 -1.89 -33.69
CA GLU A 393 12.36 -2.80 -32.55
C GLU A 393 11.45 -4.00 -32.87
N SER A 394 10.46 -3.81 -33.73
CA SER A 394 9.49 -4.86 -34.10
C SER A 394 9.85 -5.63 -35.36
N GLY A 395 10.69 -5.08 -36.23
CA GLY A 395 10.92 -5.60 -37.59
C GLY A 395 9.74 -5.41 -38.54
N ASN A 396 8.68 -4.71 -38.11
CA ASN A 396 7.46 -4.49 -38.88
C ASN A 396 7.45 -3.08 -39.48
N MET A 397 7.46 -2.99 -40.81
CA MET A 397 7.51 -1.71 -41.53
C MET A 397 6.14 -1.02 -41.66
N ASN A 398 5.05 -1.70 -41.31
CA ASN A 398 3.67 -1.22 -41.44
C ASN A 398 3.26 -0.35 -40.25
N VAL A 399 4.07 0.65 -39.94
CA VAL A 399 3.81 1.64 -38.88
C VAL A 399 3.83 3.03 -39.50
N THR A 400 2.76 3.79 -39.34
CA THR A 400 2.59 5.14 -39.89
C THR A 400 2.12 6.09 -38.81
N ILE A 401 2.32 7.39 -39.04
CA ILE A 401 1.81 8.46 -38.19
C ILE A 401 1.07 9.49 -39.03
N PHE A 402 -0.05 9.97 -38.51
CA PHE A 402 -0.77 11.13 -39.03
C PHE A 402 -1.05 12.13 -37.91
N LYS A 403 -1.15 13.41 -38.28
CA LYS A 403 -1.46 14.47 -37.33
C LYS A 403 -2.88 14.29 -36.80
N LEU A 404 -3.02 14.26 -35.48
CA LEU A 404 -4.31 14.20 -34.79
C LEU A 404 -4.28 15.16 -33.60
N ASP A 405 -4.91 16.32 -33.77
CA ASP A 405 -5.22 17.23 -32.67
C ASP A 405 -6.67 17.01 -32.22
N LEU A 406 -6.86 16.39 -31.05
CA LEU A 406 -8.19 16.11 -30.50
C LEU A 406 -8.89 17.36 -29.94
N SER A 407 -8.17 18.48 -29.82
CA SER A 407 -8.77 19.77 -29.46
C SER A 407 -9.36 20.52 -30.67
N ASP A 408 -9.13 20.02 -31.88
CA ASP A 408 -9.59 20.59 -33.15
C ASP A 408 -10.47 19.56 -33.90
N MET A 409 -11.77 19.79 -33.96
CA MET A 409 -12.71 18.83 -34.57
C MET A 409 -12.49 18.64 -36.09
N ASP A 410 -11.91 19.63 -36.78
CA ASP A 410 -11.57 19.52 -38.20
C ASP A 410 -10.28 18.69 -38.39
N SER A 411 -9.33 18.78 -37.46
CA SER A 411 -8.18 17.87 -37.42
C SER A 411 -8.63 16.43 -37.20
N VAL A 412 -9.63 16.21 -36.34
CA VAL A 412 -10.20 14.88 -36.10
C VAL A 412 -10.87 14.33 -37.37
N GLU A 413 -11.64 15.15 -38.10
CA GLU A 413 -12.21 14.76 -39.39
C GLU A 413 -11.14 14.40 -40.42
N HIS A 414 -10.12 15.25 -40.57
CA HIS A 414 -9.05 15.03 -41.54
C HIS A 414 -8.32 13.71 -41.27
N PHE A 415 -7.96 13.47 -40.01
CA PHE A 415 -7.34 12.21 -39.59
C PHE A 415 -8.27 11.02 -39.88
N ALA A 416 -9.55 11.11 -39.50
CA ALA A 416 -10.51 10.03 -39.74
C ALA A 416 -10.68 9.72 -41.24
N HIS A 417 -10.69 10.73 -42.10
CA HIS A 417 -10.76 10.56 -43.55
C HIS A 417 -9.50 9.87 -44.11
N GLN A 418 -8.30 10.30 -43.69
CA GLN A 418 -7.04 9.68 -44.09
C GLN A 418 -6.99 8.20 -43.68
N VAL A 419 -7.30 7.90 -42.43
CA VAL A 419 -7.34 6.53 -41.92
C VAL A 419 -8.39 5.70 -42.65
N SER A 420 -9.59 6.25 -42.86
CA SER A 420 -10.69 5.52 -43.50
C SER A 420 -10.38 5.16 -44.96
N THR A 421 -9.68 6.05 -45.66
CA THR A 421 -9.27 5.86 -47.06
C THR A 421 -8.19 4.79 -47.20
N LEU A 422 -7.19 4.81 -46.31
CA LEU A 422 -6.05 3.89 -46.37
C LEU A 422 -6.36 2.52 -45.76
N HIS A 423 -7.26 2.47 -44.77
CA HIS A 423 -7.54 1.28 -43.99
C HIS A 423 -9.07 1.03 -43.88
N PRO A 424 -9.67 0.33 -44.87
CA PRO A 424 -11.11 0.12 -44.92
C PRO A 424 -11.65 -0.77 -43.79
N LYS A 425 -10.77 -1.53 -43.10
CA LYS A 425 -11.10 -2.38 -41.96
C LYS A 425 -10.18 -2.04 -40.79
N ILE A 426 -10.77 -1.75 -39.63
CA ILE A 426 -10.03 -1.45 -38.39
C ILE A 426 -10.35 -2.54 -37.37
N LYS A 427 -9.32 -3.24 -36.90
CA LYS A 427 -9.45 -4.32 -35.91
C LYS A 427 -9.49 -3.77 -34.49
N ILE A 428 -8.63 -2.82 -34.18
CA ILE A 428 -8.55 -2.21 -32.85
C ILE A 428 -8.48 -0.68 -32.99
N LEU A 429 -9.34 0.03 -32.27
CA LEU A 429 -9.22 1.47 -32.02
C LEU A 429 -8.86 1.69 -30.55
N LEU A 430 -7.67 2.23 -30.30
CA LEU A 430 -7.19 2.60 -28.97
C LEU A 430 -7.31 4.12 -28.77
N ASN A 431 -8.36 4.51 -28.05
CA ASN A 431 -8.59 5.87 -27.57
C ASN A 431 -7.78 6.07 -26.28
N ASN A 432 -6.50 6.44 -26.43
CA ASN A 432 -5.53 6.54 -25.33
C ASN A 432 -5.09 7.98 -25.05
N ALA A 433 -5.05 8.85 -26.07
CA ALA A 433 -4.60 10.24 -25.88
C ALA A 433 -5.34 10.94 -24.74
N GLY A 434 -4.65 11.83 -24.04
CA GLY A 434 -5.28 12.64 -23.02
C GLY A 434 -4.30 13.58 -22.32
N ILE A 435 -4.86 14.60 -21.70
CA ILE A 435 -4.17 15.58 -20.87
C ILE A 435 -4.68 15.50 -19.44
N GLY A 436 -3.81 15.81 -18.48
CA GLY A 436 -4.14 15.91 -17.06
C GLY A 436 -3.37 17.08 -16.43
N GLY A 437 -3.99 17.76 -15.47
CA GLY A 437 -3.36 18.86 -14.72
C GLY A 437 -2.79 19.98 -15.60
N SER A 438 -3.63 20.61 -16.45
CA SER A 438 -3.18 21.74 -17.28
C SER A 438 -2.84 22.97 -16.42
N LYS A 439 -1.93 23.82 -16.91
CA LYS A 439 -1.51 25.07 -16.24
C LYS A 439 -2.63 26.12 -16.18
N ASP A 440 -3.63 25.99 -17.03
CA ASP A 440 -4.85 26.81 -17.01
C ASP A 440 -6.02 25.91 -17.44
N GLU A 441 -6.98 25.73 -16.53
CA GLU A 441 -8.15 24.88 -16.72
C GLU A 441 -9.29 25.64 -17.44
N ASN A 442 -9.10 26.95 -17.72
CA ASN A 442 -10.04 27.80 -18.45
C ASN A 442 -9.75 27.89 -19.96
N ILE A 443 -8.76 27.15 -20.47
CA ILE A 443 -8.45 27.17 -21.90
C ILE A 443 -9.65 26.58 -22.67
N LYS A 444 -10.17 27.37 -23.60
CA LYS A 444 -11.17 26.94 -24.57
C LYS A 444 -10.52 26.69 -25.93
N THR A 445 -11.00 25.67 -26.60
CA THR A 445 -10.65 25.36 -28.00
C THR A 445 -11.32 26.35 -28.96
N LYS A 446 -10.94 26.31 -30.24
CA LYS A 446 -11.59 27.12 -31.29
C LYS A 446 -13.10 26.85 -31.39
N ASP A 447 -13.53 25.65 -31.05
CA ASP A 447 -14.92 25.20 -31.07
C ASP A 447 -15.66 25.55 -29.75
N GLY A 448 -15.02 26.27 -28.83
CA GLY A 448 -15.60 26.74 -27.57
C GLY A 448 -15.59 25.71 -26.43
N PHE A 449 -15.05 24.51 -26.65
CA PHE A 449 -14.96 23.49 -25.62
C PHE A 449 -13.84 23.76 -24.61
N ASN A 450 -14.07 23.46 -23.34
CA ASN A 450 -13.00 23.30 -22.36
C ASN A 450 -11.95 22.31 -22.88
N ILE A 451 -10.67 22.63 -22.73
CA ILE A 451 -9.57 21.86 -23.31
C ILE A 451 -9.56 20.39 -22.85
N HIS A 452 -9.91 20.09 -21.59
CA HIS A 452 -9.94 18.72 -21.09
C HIS A 452 -11.09 17.94 -21.74
N ILE A 453 -12.28 18.55 -21.84
CA ILE A 453 -13.44 17.95 -22.51
C ILE A 453 -13.16 17.71 -23.98
N ALA A 454 -12.54 18.67 -24.67
CA ALA A 454 -12.18 18.53 -26.06
C ALA A 454 -11.23 17.34 -26.29
N VAL A 455 -10.07 17.36 -25.61
CA VAL A 455 -8.99 16.39 -25.84
C VAL A 455 -9.31 15.01 -25.28
N ASN A 456 -9.81 14.93 -24.04
CA ASN A 456 -10.00 13.64 -23.37
C ASN A 456 -11.32 12.97 -23.76
N TYR A 457 -12.31 13.70 -24.29
CA TYR A 457 -13.65 13.15 -24.51
C TYR A 457 -14.21 13.45 -25.90
N MET A 458 -14.52 14.71 -26.24
CA MET A 458 -15.24 15.06 -27.48
C MET A 458 -14.48 14.67 -28.74
N GLY A 459 -13.15 14.84 -28.77
CA GLY A 459 -12.32 14.44 -29.89
C GLY A 459 -12.36 12.92 -30.11
N HIS A 460 -12.28 12.11 -29.05
CA HIS A 460 -12.40 10.64 -29.15
C HIS A 460 -13.82 10.20 -29.52
N PHE A 461 -14.83 10.88 -28.97
CA PHE A 461 -16.23 10.64 -29.30
C PHE A 461 -16.47 10.83 -30.80
N LEU A 462 -16.02 11.97 -31.36
CA LEU A 462 -16.13 12.27 -32.78
C LEU A 462 -15.33 11.26 -33.62
N LEU A 463 -14.05 11.05 -33.30
CA LEU A 463 -13.17 10.13 -34.03
C LEU A 463 -13.76 8.72 -34.13
N THR A 464 -14.25 8.18 -33.02
CA THR A 464 -14.80 6.83 -32.96
C THR A 464 -16.03 6.69 -33.84
N ASN A 465 -16.90 7.71 -33.85
CA ASN A 465 -18.10 7.70 -34.68
C ASN A 465 -17.78 7.87 -36.18
N LEU A 466 -16.79 8.68 -36.53
CA LEU A 466 -16.33 8.82 -37.92
C LEU A 466 -15.71 7.52 -38.47
N LEU A 467 -14.99 6.77 -37.63
CA LEU A 467 -14.39 5.48 -37.99
C LEU A 467 -15.34 4.28 -37.86
N MET A 468 -16.62 4.50 -37.49
CA MET A 468 -17.58 3.44 -37.19
C MET A 468 -17.81 2.49 -38.37
N LYS A 469 -17.82 3.01 -39.61
CA LYS A 469 -17.98 2.19 -40.83
C LYS A 469 -16.82 1.20 -40.98
N ASN A 470 -15.59 1.67 -40.77
CA ASN A 470 -14.36 0.88 -40.89
C ASN A 470 -14.24 -0.18 -39.79
N LEU A 471 -14.67 0.15 -38.57
CA LEU A 471 -14.75 -0.80 -37.46
C LEU A 471 -15.76 -1.91 -37.78
N LYS A 472 -16.99 -1.56 -38.20
CA LYS A 472 -18.04 -2.54 -38.54
C LYS A 472 -17.69 -3.43 -39.75
N ALA A 473 -16.76 -3.01 -40.61
CA ALA A 473 -16.30 -3.79 -41.74
C ALA A 473 -15.30 -4.92 -41.37
N GLU A 474 -14.76 -4.90 -40.15
CA GLU A 474 -13.87 -5.94 -39.64
C GLU A 474 -14.63 -7.01 -38.84
N ILE A 475 -14.06 -8.21 -38.74
CA ILE A 475 -14.61 -9.31 -37.95
C ILE A 475 -14.15 -9.17 -36.49
N HIS A 476 -15.12 -9.03 -35.59
CA HIS A 476 -14.91 -8.83 -34.15
C HIS A 476 -13.96 -7.66 -33.84
N PRO A 477 -14.28 -6.42 -34.28
CA PRO A 477 -13.49 -5.23 -33.96
C PRO A 477 -13.56 -4.95 -32.45
N ARG A 478 -12.54 -4.28 -31.92
CA ARG A 478 -12.49 -3.86 -30.51
C ARG A 478 -12.17 -2.37 -30.39
N ILE A 479 -12.83 -1.71 -29.45
CA ILE A 479 -12.55 -0.33 -29.06
C ILE A 479 -12.06 -0.36 -27.61
N VAL A 480 -10.87 0.19 -27.35
CA VAL A 480 -10.30 0.30 -26.01
C VAL A 480 -10.16 1.78 -25.67
N ILE A 481 -10.77 2.20 -24.56
CA ILE A 481 -10.82 3.60 -24.13
C ILE A 481 -10.10 3.75 -22.79
N THR A 482 -9.05 4.57 -22.75
CA THR A 482 -8.23 4.74 -21.54
C THR A 482 -8.87 5.74 -20.57
N THR A 483 -9.39 5.22 -19.46
CA THR A 483 -9.97 5.99 -18.35
C THR A 483 -9.02 6.07 -17.13
N SER A 484 -9.52 6.48 -15.96
CA SER A 484 -8.78 6.61 -14.71
C SER A 484 -9.66 6.32 -13.50
N SER A 485 -9.07 5.94 -12.36
CA SER A 485 -9.81 5.86 -11.09
C SER A 485 -10.36 7.21 -10.60
N TYR A 486 -9.88 8.31 -11.18
CA TYR A 486 -10.37 9.67 -10.93
C TYR A 486 -11.82 9.84 -11.38
N LEU A 487 -12.35 8.98 -12.26
CA LEU A 487 -13.77 8.94 -12.54
C LEU A 487 -14.60 8.77 -11.26
N LEU A 488 -14.08 8.11 -10.22
CA LEU A 488 -14.80 7.94 -8.94
C LEU A 488 -15.04 9.25 -8.19
N MET A 489 -14.35 10.32 -8.55
CA MET A 489 -14.49 11.67 -7.99
C MET A 489 -15.25 12.62 -8.92
N SER A 490 -15.88 12.10 -9.98
CA SER A 490 -16.65 12.92 -10.91
C SER A 490 -17.95 13.44 -10.31
N GLU A 491 -18.29 14.67 -10.68
CA GLU A 491 -19.56 15.36 -10.43
C GLU A 491 -20.06 15.89 -11.78
N LEU A 492 -20.51 14.95 -12.63
CA LEU A 492 -20.94 15.28 -14.00
C LEU A 492 -22.31 15.94 -13.99
N ASP A 493 -22.39 17.16 -14.51
CA ASP A 493 -23.63 17.85 -14.86
C ASP A 493 -23.82 17.82 -16.39
N LEU A 494 -24.93 17.23 -16.86
CA LEU A 494 -25.24 17.17 -18.29
C LEU A 494 -25.67 18.52 -18.87
N ASP A 495 -26.11 19.48 -18.05
CA ASP A 495 -26.46 20.83 -18.48
C ASP A 495 -25.27 21.79 -18.47
N ASP A 496 -24.12 21.29 -18.02
CA ASP A 496 -22.83 21.99 -18.00
C ASP A 496 -21.67 21.03 -18.35
N ILE A 497 -21.82 20.21 -19.40
CA ILE A 497 -20.77 19.27 -19.85
C ILE A 497 -19.44 20.00 -20.12
N ASN A 498 -19.52 21.25 -20.59
CA ASN A 498 -18.36 22.08 -20.87
C ASN A 498 -17.69 22.64 -19.60
N MET A 499 -18.34 22.50 -18.45
CA MET A 499 -17.89 22.99 -17.15
C MET A 499 -17.66 24.51 -17.14
N ASP A 500 -18.61 25.25 -17.72
CA ASP A 500 -18.60 26.71 -17.77
C ASP A 500 -19.12 27.34 -16.47
N LYS A 501 -19.94 26.62 -15.70
CA LYS A 501 -20.59 27.11 -14.46
C LYS A 501 -19.94 26.57 -13.19
N SER A 502 -19.17 25.48 -13.30
CA SER A 502 -18.57 24.80 -12.15
C SER A 502 -17.45 25.66 -11.55
N GLY A 503 -17.63 26.17 -10.34
CA GLY A 503 -16.59 26.89 -9.60
C GLY A 503 -15.49 25.96 -9.08
N PHE A 504 -14.24 26.42 -9.11
CA PHE A 504 -13.06 25.65 -8.70
C PHE A 504 -13.01 25.42 -7.18
N GLY A 505 -13.57 24.29 -6.72
CA GLY A 505 -13.50 23.82 -5.33
C GLY A 505 -12.44 22.72 -5.12
N PHE A 506 -11.85 22.69 -3.91
CA PHE A 506 -10.70 21.88 -3.44
C PHE A 506 -10.13 20.83 -4.43
N GLU A 507 -8.97 21.20 -5.00
CA GLU A 507 -8.09 20.44 -5.90
C GLU A 507 -8.51 20.44 -7.39
N ASN A 508 -7.87 21.30 -8.20
CA ASN A 508 -7.87 21.44 -9.67
C ASN A 508 -7.75 20.11 -10.46
N CYS A 509 -8.75 19.23 -10.35
CA CYS A 509 -8.76 17.92 -10.99
C CYS A 509 -10.16 17.50 -11.46
N LEU A 510 -11.21 18.21 -11.03
CA LEU A 510 -12.60 17.91 -11.39
C LEU A 510 -12.83 17.84 -12.91
N PRO A 511 -12.28 18.75 -13.75
CA PRO A 511 -12.39 18.63 -15.20
C PRO A 511 -11.88 17.31 -15.74
N TYR A 512 -10.71 16.89 -15.27
CA TYR A 512 -10.13 15.60 -15.62
C TYR A 512 -11.02 14.44 -15.13
N CYS A 513 -11.47 14.47 -13.88
CA CYS A 513 -12.38 13.46 -13.31
C CYS A 513 -13.65 13.28 -14.15
N ASN A 514 -14.30 14.38 -14.50
CA ASN A 514 -15.52 14.39 -15.31
C ASN A 514 -15.25 13.82 -16.71
N THR A 515 -14.15 14.20 -17.37
CA THR A 515 -13.82 13.63 -18.70
C THR A 515 -13.62 12.11 -18.66
N LYS A 516 -12.98 11.60 -17.59
CA LYS A 516 -12.75 10.15 -17.42
C LYS A 516 -14.04 9.39 -17.10
N PHE A 517 -15.01 10.04 -16.46
CA PHE A 517 -16.35 9.49 -16.30
C PHE A 517 -17.16 9.52 -17.60
N CYS A 518 -17.11 10.61 -18.38
CA CYS A 518 -17.73 10.70 -19.71
C CYS A 518 -17.25 9.59 -20.64
N LEU A 519 -15.94 9.32 -20.67
CA LEU A 519 -15.37 8.20 -21.45
C LEU A 519 -15.94 6.84 -21.02
N ALA A 520 -16.18 6.63 -19.73
CA ALA A 520 -16.73 5.38 -19.23
C ALA A 520 -18.21 5.21 -19.61
N LEU A 521 -19.01 6.27 -19.48
CA LEU A 521 -20.40 6.31 -19.95
C LEU A 521 -20.48 6.11 -21.47
N PHE A 522 -19.60 6.75 -22.23
CA PHE A 522 -19.49 6.57 -23.68
C PHE A 522 -19.15 5.13 -24.06
N THR A 523 -18.24 4.49 -23.33
CA THR A 523 -17.92 3.07 -23.54
C THR A 523 -19.16 2.20 -23.35
N ARG A 524 -19.92 2.43 -22.28
CA ARG A 524 -21.16 1.69 -22.01
C ARG A 524 -22.17 1.84 -23.15
N GLU A 525 -22.37 3.07 -23.60
CA GLU A 525 -23.32 3.34 -24.68
C GLU A 525 -22.84 2.85 -26.04
N LEU A 526 -21.53 2.85 -26.32
CA LEU A 526 -20.94 2.23 -27.51
C LEU A 526 -21.30 0.74 -27.58
N GLY A 527 -21.08 0.01 -26.49
CA GLY A 527 -21.39 -1.43 -26.42
C GLY A 527 -22.87 -1.70 -26.68
N ARG A 528 -23.76 -0.89 -26.11
CA ARG A 528 -25.21 -1.02 -26.27
C ARG A 528 -25.72 -0.65 -27.67
N ARG A 529 -25.20 0.43 -28.27
CA ARG A 529 -25.69 0.95 -29.57
C ARG A 529 -25.12 0.24 -30.78
N THR A 530 -23.86 -0.16 -30.73
CA THR A 530 -23.12 -0.54 -31.94
C THR A 530 -22.95 -2.05 -32.10
N GLY A 531 -23.03 -2.81 -31.00
CA GLY A 531 -22.68 -4.22 -30.96
C GLY A 531 -21.17 -4.49 -31.13
N ILE A 532 -20.34 -3.45 -31.19
CA ILE A 532 -18.87 -3.58 -31.17
C ILE A 532 -18.42 -3.81 -29.73
N ASN A 533 -17.41 -4.66 -29.55
CA ASN A 533 -16.78 -4.88 -28.26
C ASN A 533 -16.01 -3.63 -27.84
N ALA A 534 -16.52 -2.91 -26.85
CA ALA A 534 -15.93 -1.67 -26.34
C ALA A 534 -15.60 -1.81 -24.85
N TYR A 535 -14.39 -1.42 -24.45
CA TYR A 535 -13.91 -1.58 -23.07
C TYR A 535 -13.25 -0.31 -22.57
N ALA A 536 -13.63 0.13 -21.37
CA ALA A 536 -12.96 1.21 -20.67
C ALA A 536 -11.84 0.60 -19.82
N LEU A 537 -10.64 1.17 -19.87
CA LEU A 537 -9.48 0.67 -19.14
C LEU A 537 -8.96 1.73 -18.17
N CYS A 538 -8.98 1.42 -16.87
CA CYS A 538 -8.23 2.14 -15.86
C CYS A 538 -6.89 1.42 -15.64
N PRO A 539 -5.76 1.93 -16.16
CA PRO A 539 -4.46 1.27 -16.03
C PRO A 539 -3.83 1.43 -14.64
N GLY A 540 -4.49 2.15 -13.73
CA GLY A 540 -3.94 2.55 -12.44
C GLY A 540 -2.98 3.73 -12.56
N MET A 541 -2.09 3.88 -11.58
CA MET A 541 -1.06 4.91 -11.64
C MET A 541 0.05 4.43 -12.58
N VAL A 542 0.33 5.17 -13.65
CA VAL A 542 1.35 4.81 -14.65
C VAL A 542 2.32 5.98 -14.83
N ASP A 543 3.61 5.69 -14.82
CA ASP A 543 4.65 6.69 -15.08
C ASP A 543 4.61 7.12 -16.54
N THR A 544 3.94 8.24 -16.80
CA THR A 544 3.76 8.82 -18.14
C THR A 544 3.87 10.35 -18.07
N PRO A 545 4.10 11.03 -19.21
CA PRO A 545 4.17 12.49 -19.25
C PRO A 545 2.91 13.23 -18.76
N ILE A 546 1.76 12.54 -18.66
CA ILE A 546 0.50 13.12 -18.16
C ILE A 546 0.58 13.57 -16.69
N ASN A 547 1.49 12.99 -15.90
CA ASN A 547 1.71 13.34 -14.50
C ASN A 547 2.58 14.60 -14.41
N ASN A 548 2.17 15.71 -15.01
CA ASN A 548 2.97 16.93 -15.02
C ASN A 548 3.16 17.47 -13.58
N LEU A 549 4.42 17.62 -13.15
CA LEU A 549 4.81 18.07 -11.81
C LEU A 549 5.47 19.45 -11.82
N ASP A 550 5.35 20.19 -12.91
CA ASP A 550 6.06 21.46 -13.07
C ASP A 550 5.61 22.53 -12.08
N ASN A 551 4.39 22.43 -11.56
CA ASN A 551 3.83 23.36 -10.57
C ASN A 551 4.01 22.88 -9.12
N ILE A 552 4.72 21.78 -8.88
CA ILE A 552 4.95 21.22 -7.55
C ILE A 552 6.36 21.57 -7.09
N GLY A 553 6.49 22.14 -5.88
CA GLY A 553 7.79 22.53 -5.32
C GLY A 553 8.82 21.38 -5.36
N THR A 554 10.09 21.72 -5.61
CA THR A 554 11.18 20.77 -5.92
C THR A 554 11.28 19.58 -4.96
N GLY A 555 11.09 19.81 -3.65
CA GLY A 555 11.07 18.75 -2.65
C GLY A 555 9.89 17.78 -2.80
N LEU A 556 8.67 18.30 -2.99
CA LEU A 556 7.47 17.48 -3.19
C LEU A 556 7.48 16.79 -4.56
N LYS A 557 8.03 17.42 -5.59
CA LYS A 557 8.30 16.80 -6.92
C LYS A 557 9.25 15.60 -6.78
N PHE A 558 10.30 15.70 -5.96
CA PHE A 558 11.21 14.59 -5.69
C PHE A 558 10.51 13.41 -5.00
N PHE A 559 9.72 13.68 -3.95
CA PHE A 559 8.97 12.62 -3.25
C PHE A 559 7.87 12.01 -4.11
N TYR A 560 7.17 12.80 -4.93
CA TYR A 560 6.18 12.31 -5.87
C TYR A 560 6.81 11.45 -6.96
N ARG A 561 7.96 11.86 -7.53
CA ARG A 561 8.71 11.02 -8.49
C ARG A 561 9.23 9.73 -7.85
N MET A 562 9.70 9.77 -6.61
CA MET A 562 10.00 8.54 -5.87
C MET A 562 8.77 7.65 -5.72
N ALA A 563 7.63 8.19 -5.30
CA ALA A 563 6.39 7.45 -5.13
C ALA A 563 5.88 6.85 -6.44
N LEU A 564 5.92 7.60 -7.56
CA LEU A 564 5.63 7.09 -8.90
C LEU A 564 6.58 5.94 -9.26
N SER A 565 7.89 6.12 -9.13
CA SER A 565 8.86 5.09 -9.55
C SER A 565 8.66 3.74 -8.85
N THR A 566 8.11 3.74 -7.63
CA THR A 566 7.73 2.51 -6.93
C THR A 566 6.32 2.05 -7.18
N CYS A 567 5.32 2.91 -7.00
CA CYS A 567 3.92 2.51 -6.92
C CYS A 567 3.20 2.52 -8.28
N SER A 568 3.78 3.13 -9.32
CA SER A 568 3.18 3.23 -10.64
C SER A 568 3.66 2.14 -11.58
N SER A 569 2.80 1.58 -12.42
CA SER A 569 3.25 0.71 -13.51
C SER A 569 4.05 1.51 -14.54
N THR A 570 4.95 0.86 -15.28
CA THR A 570 5.54 1.50 -16.47
C THR A 570 4.51 1.55 -17.59
N ALA A 571 4.73 2.45 -18.55
CA ALA A 571 3.97 2.46 -19.79
C ALA A 571 3.99 1.10 -20.52
N ASN A 572 5.15 0.42 -20.50
CA ASN A 572 5.29 -0.93 -21.05
C ASN A 572 4.39 -1.94 -20.32
N GLU A 573 4.40 -1.95 -18.99
CA GLU A 573 3.51 -2.83 -18.20
C GLU A 573 2.04 -2.56 -18.48
N ALA A 574 1.64 -1.29 -18.50
CA ALA A 574 0.27 -0.92 -18.75
C ALA A 574 -0.19 -1.34 -20.14
N ALA A 575 0.68 -1.18 -21.16
CA ALA A 575 0.42 -1.65 -22.50
C ALA A 575 0.33 -3.19 -22.55
N SER A 576 1.38 -3.89 -22.13
CA SER A 576 1.51 -5.34 -22.31
C SER A 576 0.50 -6.16 -21.50
N GLU A 577 0.10 -5.67 -20.32
CA GLU A 577 -0.83 -6.41 -19.44
C GLU A 577 -2.27 -5.91 -19.51
N PHE A 578 -2.49 -4.59 -19.55
CA PHE A 578 -3.83 -4.04 -19.34
C PHE A 578 -4.48 -3.65 -20.66
N VAL A 579 -3.76 -2.97 -21.55
CA VAL A 579 -4.26 -2.64 -22.89
C VAL A 579 -4.44 -3.91 -23.72
N MET A 580 -3.44 -4.79 -23.75
CA MET A 580 -3.54 -6.04 -24.50
C MET A 580 -4.69 -6.93 -24.00
N TYR A 581 -4.98 -6.96 -22.69
CA TYR A 581 -6.12 -7.71 -22.16
C TYR A 581 -7.44 -7.25 -22.78
N CYS A 582 -7.74 -5.95 -22.73
CA CYS A 582 -8.97 -5.44 -23.35
C CYS A 582 -8.95 -5.56 -24.88
N ALA A 583 -7.77 -5.40 -25.49
CA ALA A 583 -7.63 -5.40 -26.95
C ALA A 583 -7.63 -6.79 -27.60
N LEU A 584 -7.24 -7.85 -26.88
CA LEU A 584 -6.93 -9.18 -27.46
C LEU A 584 -7.44 -10.38 -26.64
N ASP A 585 -7.71 -10.27 -25.34
CA ASP A 585 -8.11 -11.47 -24.58
C ASP A 585 -9.49 -11.96 -25.02
N LYS A 586 -9.61 -13.25 -25.35
CA LYS A 586 -10.87 -13.91 -25.69
C LYS A 586 -11.69 -14.19 -24.43
N GLY A 587 -13.01 -14.27 -24.56
CA GLY A 587 -13.93 -14.61 -23.48
C GLY A 587 -14.53 -13.39 -22.78
N ILE A 588 -14.06 -12.17 -23.05
CA ILE A 588 -14.63 -10.93 -22.50
C ILE A 588 -15.61 -10.23 -23.46
N GLU A 589 -15.95 -10.83 -24.61
CA GLU A 589 -16.83 -10.23 -25.62
C GLU A 589 -18.22 -9.91 -25.06
N HIS A 590 -18.74 -10.77 -24.19
CA HIS A 590 -20.03 -10.59 -23.51
C HIS A 590 -20.00 -9.46 -22.46
N GLU A 591 -18.82 -8.93 -22.14
CA GLU A 591 -18.59 -7.88 -21.14
C GLU A 591 -18.39 -6.49 -21.79
N THR A 592 -18.85 -6.31 -23.04
CA THR A 592 -18.82 -5.02 -23.73
C THR A 592 -19.50 -3.92 -22.92
N GLY A 593 -18.94 -2.71 -22.95
CA GLY A 593 -19.41 -1.55 -22.21
C GLY A 593 -18.97 -1.48 -20.74
N GLN A 594 -18.11 -2.41 -20.28
CA GLN A 594 -17.61 -2.46 -18.91
C GLN A 594 -16.24 -1.77 -18.74
N ILE A 595 -15.92 -1.44 -17.49
CA ILE A 595 -14.64 -0.86 -17.07
C ILE A 595 -13.76 -1.95 -16.43
N TYR A 596 -12.52 -2.05 -16.90
CA TYR A 596 -11.50 -2.91 -16.33
C TYR A 596 -10.45 -2.10 -15.57
N ARG A 597 -9.92 -2.72 -14.52
CA ARG A 597 -8.73 -2.28 -13.81
C ARG A 597 -7.90 -3.50 -13.44
N PHE A 598 -6.64 -3.52 -13.85
CA PHE A 598 -5.71 -4.63 -13.57
C PHE A 598 -6.26 -6.01 -14.00
N ARG A 599 -6.80 -6.11 -15.23
CA ARG A 599 -7.39 -7.33 -15.82
C ARG A 599 -8.60 -7.91 -15.07
N LYS A 600 -9.29 -7.06 -14.31
CA LYS A 600 -10.53 -7.40 -13.59
C LYS A 600 -11.56 -6.31 -13.78
N HIS A 601 -12.83 -6.65 -13.58
CA HIS A 601 -13.88 -5.64 -13.45
C HIS A 601 -13.53 -4.62 -12.40
N PHE A 602 -13.76 -3.35 -12.72
CA PHE A 602 -13.67 -2.28 -11.74
C PHE A 602 -15.04 -2.03 -11.13
N ASP A 603 -15.49 -2.94 -10.28
CA ASP A 603 -16.87 -3.02 -9.76
C ASP A 603 -17.40 -1.65 -9.29
N LYS A 604 -16.66 -0.95 -8.42
CA LYS A 604 -17.03 0.39 -7.92
C LYS A 604 -17.29 1.42 -9.00
N ALA A 605 -16.58 1.32 -10.14
CA ALA A 605 -16.77 2.23 -11.26
C ALA A 605 -17.93 1.77 -12.14
N ASN A 606 -18.07 0.46 -12.37
CA ASN A 606 -19.18 -0.12 -13.13
C ASN A 606 -20.54 0.14 -12.44
N GLU A 607 -20.60 0.11 -11.12
CA GLU A 607 -21.78 0.46 -10.31
C GLU A 607 -22.29 1.89 -10.57
N ARG A 608 -21.43 2.81 -11.03
CA ARG A 608 -21.80 4.20 -11.35
C ARG A 608 -22.29 4.38 -12.79
N LEU A 609 -22.23 3.36 -13.64
CA LEU A 609 -22.57 3.48 -15.06
C LEU A 609 -24.08 3.32 -15.29
N ASP A 610 -24.81 4.40 -15.06
CA ASP A 610 -26.23 4.49 -15.40
C ASP A 610 -26.44 4.53 -16.93
N SER A 611 -27.42 3.76 -17.41
CA SER A 611 -27.63 3.57 -18.86
C SER A 611 -28.39 4.74 -19.50
N GLU A 612 -29.31 5.37 -18.78
CA GLU A 612 -30.03 6.54 -19.29
C GLU A 612 -29.14 7.79 -19.31
N LEU A 613 -28.28 7.94 -18.30
CA LEU A 613 -27.23 8.95 -18.27
C LEU A 613 -26.25 8.78 -19.43
N ALA A 614 -25.80 7.55 -19.70
CA ALA A 614 -24.91 7.25 -20.82
C ALA A 614 -25.55 7.57 -22.18
N LYS A 615 -26.84 7.23 -22.34
CA LYS A 615 -27.64 7.56 -23.52
C LYS A 615 -27.80 9.08 -23.70
N SER A 616 -28.14 9.80 -22.63
CA SER A 616 -28.33 11.26 -22.63
C SER A 616 -27.02 11.99 -22.94
N LEU A 617 -25.91 11.52 -22.36
CA LEU A 617 -24.57 12.04 -22.67
C LEU A 617 -24.24 11.85 -24.16
N TRP A 618 -24.54 10.69 -24.74
CA TRP A 618 -24.32 10.44 -26.17
C TRP A 618 -25.08 11.41 -27.06
N GLU A 619 -26.36 11.65 -26.76
CA GLU A 619 -27.23 12.54 -27.54
C GLU A 619 -26.70 13.98 -27.49
N LYS A 620 -26.43 14.51 -26.30
CA LYS A 620 -25.81 15.83 -26.13
C LYS A 620 -24.45 15.93 -26.82
N SER A 621 -23.60 14.90 -26.69
CA SER A 621 -22.28 14.89 -27.34
C SER A 621 -22.41 14.91 -28.87
N SER A 622 -23.39 14.18 -29.43
CA SER A 622 -23.66 14.14 -30.87
C SER A 622 -24.06 15.52 -31.42
N GLU A 623 -24.88 16.25 -30.67
CA GLU A 623 -25.26 17.63 -31.01
C GLU A 623 -24.07 18.58 -30.91
N MET A 624 -23.32 18.53 -29.80
CA MET A 624 -22.18 19.41 -29.54
C MET A 624 -21.10 19.31 -30.62
N VAL A 625 -20.78 18.10 -31.10
CA VAL A 625 -19.79 17.91 -32.18
C VAL A 625 -20.39 17.99 -33.59
N ARG A 626 -21.70 18.26 -33.71
CA ARG A 626 -22.45 18.28 -34.99
C ARG A 626 -22.30 16.99 -35.78
N LEU A 627 -22.41 15.85 -35.09
CA LEU A 627 -22.02 14.54 -35.62
C LEU A 627 -22.67 14.21 -36.96
N SER A 628 -23.99 14.44 -37.12
CA SER A 628 -24.72 14.14 -38.35
C SER A 628 -24.20 14.92 -39.57
N GLU A 629 -23.86 16.20 -39.39
CA GLU A 629 -23.30 17.05 -40.46
C GLU A 629 -21.91 16.54 -40.85
N ARG A 630 -21.06 16.28 -39.85
CA ARG A 630 -19.68 15.81 -40.06
C ARG A 630 -19.63 14.43 -40.72
N MET A 631 -20.49 13.50 -40.30
CA MET A 631 -20.62 12.19 -40.93
C MET A 631 -21.08 12.25 -42.39
N SER A 632 -21.85 13.28 -42.78
CA SER A 632 -22.28 13.44 -44.18
C SER A 632 -21.15 13.89 -45.11
N ARG A 633 -20.12 14.56 -44.58
CA ARG A 633 -18.95 15.04 -45.34
C ARG A 633 -17.89 13.96 -45.57
N VAL A 634 -17.88 12.91 -44.74
CA VAL A 634 -16.94 11.78 -44.82
C VAL A 634 -17.50 10.64 -45.71
N LYS A 635 -18.76 10.72 -46.13
CA LYS A 635 -19.35 9.84 -47.15
C LYS A 635 -18.87 10.19 -48.54
#